data_AF-A0A8C6N4A8-F1
#
_entry.id   AF-A0A8C6N4A8-F1
#
_cell.length_a   1.000
_cell.length_b   1.000
_cell.length_c   1.000
_cell.angle_alpha   90.00
_cell.angle_beta   90.00
_cell.angle_gamma   90.00
#
_symmetry.space_group_name_H-M   'P 1'
#
loop_
_entity.id
_entity.type
_entity.pdbx_description
1 polymer ?
#
loop_
_entity_poly.entity_id
_entity_poly.type
_entity_poly.pdbx_seq_one_letter_code
_entity_poly.pdbx_strand_id
1 'polypeptide(L)'
;MKMEFLELKYRLLSLLVLAESKLKSWIIKYGRRESVELLLQSYISFIENSKFFEQYEVTYQILKQTADIYVKAEGSVEEAENVMKFMSETTAQWRNLSVEVRSVRSMLEEVISNWDRYGDTVASLQAWLEDAEKMLSQSENAKKDFFRNLPHWIQQHTAMNDAGNFLIETCDEIVSRDLKQQLLLLNGRWRELFMEVKQYARADEMDRMKKEYIDVTTTLFGFATEAHRKLSEPLEVSFINVKLLIQDLEDLEKRVPVMDAQYKMIAKKAHLFAKESPQEEANEMLTTMSKLKEQLSKVKECCSPLLYEAQQLTVPLEELETQITSFYDSLGKINEILSVLEQEAQSSTLFKQKHQELLASQENCKKSLTLIEKGSQSVQKLVTSSQARKPWDHTKLQKQIADVHHAFQSMIKKTGDWKKHVEANSRLMKKFEESRAELEKVLRVAQEGLEEKGDPEELLRRHTEFFSQLDQRVLNAFLKACDELTDILPEQEQQGLQEAVRKLHKQWKDLQGEAPYHLLHLKIAVEKDRFSAVVEECKAELEQETKLAPQEGSEKIIKEHRVFFSDKGPHHLCEKRLQLIEELCGKLPVQDPVRDTSGACHTALKELKASIDNTYAMLVDDPDKWKDYTSRFSEFSSWVSAKKACLKKIKDEPIDTGNHDEVKHVVDEIRNDITKKGESVSWLKSRLKHLTDISSEDEAQKRGDELAELSSSFKALVALLSEVEKLLSNFGECVQYKEIVKSSLEGLISGPQESKEEAEMILDSKNLLEAQQLLLHHQQKTKMISAKKRDLQQQMEQAQQGGQAGPGQEELRKLESTLTGLEQSRERQERRIQVSLRKWERFETNKETVVRYLFQTGSSHERFLSFSSLESLSSELEQTKEFSKRTESIATQAENLVKEAAELPLGPRNKRVLQRQAKSIKEQVTTLEDTLEEEYVLHHF
;
A
#
# COMPACT_ATOMS: atom_id res chain seq x y z
N MET A 1 -142.99 -64.23 84.18
CA MET A 1 -143.33 -63.35 83.04
C MET A 1 -143.77 -61.97 83.50
N LYS A 2 -145.02 -61.72 83.95
CA LYS A 2 -145.44 -60.39 84.45
C LYS A 2 -144.63 -59.88 85.65
N MET A 3 -144.37 -60.77 86.62
CA MET A 3 -143.59 -60.42 87.83
C MET A 3 -142.13 -60.08 87.52
N GLU A 4 -141.47 -60.82 86.62
CA GLU A 4 -140.08 -60.54 86.22
C GLU A 4 -139.96 -59.22 85.43
N PHE A 5 -140.91 -58.93 84.54
CA PHE A 5 -140.97 -57.63 83.87
C PHE A 5 -141.15 -56.49 84.87
N LEU A 6 -142.07 -56.63 85.85
CA LEU A 6 -142.28 -55.62 86.88
C LEU A 6 -141.06 -55.43 87.78
N GLU A 7 -140.39 -56.51 88.18
CA GLU A 7 -139.15 -56.44 88.96
C GLU A 7 -138.06 -55.66 88.21
N LEU A 8 -137.81 -56.02 86.94
CA LEU A 8 -136.82 -55.34 86.10
C LEU A 8 -137.22 -53.89 85.79
N LYS A 9 -138.52 -53.61 85.63
CA LYS A 9 -139.06 -52.25 85.47
C LYS A 9 -138.77 -51.39 86.69
N TYR A 10 -139.05 -51.88 87.90
CA TYR A 10 -138.76 -51.15 89.13
C TYR A 10 -137.25 -51.02 89.40
N ARG A 11 -136.46 -52.04 89.04
CA ARG A 11 -134.99 -51.97 89.15
C ARG A 11 -134.38 -50.94 88.20
N LEU A 12 -134.89 -50.81 86.98
CA LEU A 12 -134.42 -49.78 86.05
C LEU A 12 -134.83 -48.37 86.50
N LEU A 13 -136.08 -48.21 86.96
CA LEU A 13 -136.56 -46.96 87.54
C LEU A 13 -135.77 -46.55 88.78
N SER A 14 -135.37 -47.49 89.64
CA SER A 14 -134.54 -47.18 90.81
C SER A 14 -133.14 -46.69 90.43
N LEU A 15 -132.54 -47.24 89.35
CA LEU A 15 -131.29 -46.72 88.79
C LEU A 15 -131.48 -45.29 88.26
N LEU A 16 -132.55 -44.99 87.52
CA LEU A 16 -132.83 -43.62 87.05
C LEU A 16 -132.98 -42.63 88.20
N VAL A 17 -133.78 -42.97 89.22
CA VAL A 17 -133.98 -42.12 90.40
C VAL A 17 -132.66 -41.93 91.16
N LEU A 18 -131.82 -42.97 91.24
CA LEU A 18 -130.49 -42.87 91.86
C LEU A 18 -129.56 -41.93 91.08
N ALA A 19 -129.53 -42.03 89.76
CA ALA A 19 -128.78 -41.12 88.90
C ALA A 19 -129.29 -39.68 88.98
N GLU A 20 -130.61 -39.45 88.98
CA GLU A 20 -131.21 -38.12 89.16
C GLU A 20 -130.87 -37.53 90.53
N SER A 21 -130.93 -38.35 91.60
CA SER A 21 -130.57 -37.91 92.94
C SER A 21 -129.09 -37.54 93.03
N LYS A 22 -128.20 -38.31 92.41
CA LYS A 22 -126.76 -38.00 92.38
C LYS A 22 -126.46 -36.80 91.51
N LEU A 23 -127.11 -36.68 90.35
CA LEU A 23 -126.98 -35.52 89.49
C LEU A 23 -127.36 -34.23 90.22
N LYS A 24 -128.49 -34.21 90.94
CA LYS A 24 -128.91 -33.07 91.76
C LYS A 24 -127.90 -32.73 92.86
N SER A 25 -127.12 -33.70 93.35
CA SER A 25 -126.07 -33.43 94.33
C SER A 25 -124.78 -32.85 93.73
N TRP A 26 -124.56 -32.99 92.42
CA TRP A 26 -123.38 -32.45 91.74
C TRP A 26 -123.64 -31.16 90.96
N ILE A 27 -124.87 -30.94 90.49
CA ILE A 27 -125.30 -29.69 89.86
C ILE A 27 -125.85 -28.75 90.95
N ILE A 28 -124.98 -28.43 91.91
CA ILE A 28 -125.20 -27.37 92.89
C ILE A 28 -124.32 -26.18 92.55
N LYS A 29 -124.60 -25.02 93.15
CA LYS A 29 -123.60 -23.95 93.19
C LYS A 29 -122.38 -24.43 93.98
N TYR A 30 -121.20 -24.19 93.42
CA TYR A 30 -119.97 -24.81 93.88
C TYR A 30 -119.36 -24.07 95.08
N GLY A 31 -118.73 -24.83 95.99
CA GLY A 31 -118.00 -24.24 97.11
C GLY A 31 -116.58 -23.82 96.73
N ARG A 32 -115.70 -23.75 97.74
CA ARG A 32 -114.26 -23.60 97.55
C ARG A 32 -113.68 -24.80 96.79
N ARG A 33 -112.49 -24.61 96.20
CA ARG A 33 -111.77 -25.63 95.41
C ARG A 33 -111.86 -27.03 96.02
N GLU A 34 -111.52 -27.19 97.30
CA GLU A 34 -111.48 -28.49 97.98
C GLU A 34 -112.85 -29.16 98.02
N SER A 35 -113.91 -28.36 98.13
CA SER A 35 -115.30 -28.86 98.10
C SER A 35 -115.72 -29.33 96.71
N VAL A 36 -115.25 -28.65 95.65
CA VAL A 36 -115.50 -29.03 94.25
C VAL A 36 -114.74 -30.31 93.88
N GLU A 37 -113.50 -30.44 94.35
CA GLU A 37 -112.72 -31.67 94.21
C GLU A 37 -113.42 -32.87 94.86
N LEU A 38 -114.02 -32.70 96.05
CA LEU A 38 -114.81 -33.75 96.69
C LEU A 38 -116.04 -34.15 95.86
N LEU A 39 -116.72 -33.19 95.21
CA LEU A 39 -117.83 -33.48 94.30
C LEU A 39 -117.36 -34.26 93.06
N LEU A 40 -116.20 -33.90 92.49
CA LEU A 40 -115.60 -34.61 91.36
C LEU A 40 -115.18 -36.04 91.75
N GLN A 41 -114.60 -36.22 92.93
CA GLN A 41 -114.30 -37.56 93.46
C GLN A 41 -115.58 -38.39 93.69
N SER A 42 -116.64 -37.77 94.21
CA SER A 42 -117.95 -38.42 94.33
C SER A 42 -118.52 -38.81 92.96
N TYR A 43 -118.31 -37.98 91.93
CA TYR A 43 -118.71 -38.27 90.55
C TYR A 43 -117.98 -39.49 90.00
N ILE A 44 -116.64 -39.45 90.03
CA ILE A 44 -115.78 -40.53 89.53
C ILE A 44 -116.10 -41.84 90.25
N SER A 45 -116.24 -41.81 91.58
CA SER A 45 -116.56 -42.99 92.35
C SER A 45 -117.93 -43.59 92.01
N PHE A 46 -118.94 -42.77 91.70
CA PHE A 46 -120.27 -43.28 91.35
C PHE A 46 -120.35 -43.71 89.89
N ILE A 47 -119.82 -42.92 88.95
CA ILE A 47 -119.98 -43.19 87.52
C ILE A 47 -118.95 -44.21 87.01
N GLU A 48 -117.68 -43.98 87.30
CA GLU A 48 -116.57 -44.75 86.73
C GLU A 48 -116.30 -46.00 87.57
N ASN A 49 -116.11 -45.85 88.89
CA ASN A 49 -115.75 -46.98 89.75
C ASN A 49 -116.90 -47.99 89.92
N SER A 50 -118.15 -47.51 90.02
CA SER A 50 -119.31 -48.41 90.09
C SER A 50 -119.79 -48.90 88.70
N LYS A 51 -119.22 -48.37 87.61
CA LYS A 51 -119.61 -48.65 86.23
C LYS A 51 -121.12 -48.46 86.00
N PHE A 52 -121.67 -47.37 86.53
CA PHE A 52 -123.11 -47.14 86.62
C PHE A 52 -123.81 -47.17 85.25
N PHE A 53 -123.21 -46.58 84.21
CA PHE A 53 -123.74 -46.63 82.84
C PHE A 53 -123.85 -48.06 82.29
N GLU A 54 -122.87 -48.92 82.57
CA GLU A 54 -122.91 -50.33 82.16
C GLU A 54 -124.02 -51.09 82.90
N GLN A 55 -124.17 -50.84 84.21
CA GLN A 55 -125.24 -51.47 85.02
C GLN A 55 -126.64 -51.11 84.51
N TYR A 56 -126.86 -49.84 84.16
CA TYR A 56 -128.12 -49.39 83.56
C TYR A 56 -128.37 -50.06 82.22
N GLU A 57 -127.37 -50.05 81.31
CA GLU A 57 -127.53 -50.60 79.96
C GLU A 57 -127.82 -52.10 80.00
N VAL A 58 -127.11 -52.87 80.82
CA VAL A 58 -127.36 -54.32 80.99
C VAL A 58 -128.78 -54.55 81.52
N THR A 59 -129.21 -53.80 82.54
CA THR A 59 -130.57 -53.93 83.10
C THR A 59 -131.64 -53.57 82.07
N TYR A 60 -131.41 -52.55 81.26
CA TYR A 60 -132.31 -52.11 80.19
C TYR A 60 -132.44 -53.16 79.08
N GLN A 61 -131.34 -53.76 78.63
CA GLN A 61 -131.36 -54.81 77.60
C GLN A 61 -132.12 -56.06 78.05
N ILE A 62 -131.89 -56.50 79.30
CA ILE A 62 -132.65 -57.62 79.88
C ILE A 62 -134.13 -57.25 79.96
N LEU A 63 -134.47 -56.06 80.48
CA LEU A 63 -135.85 -55.58 80.57
C LEU A 63 -136.52 -55.54 79.20
N LYS A 64 -135.84 -55.08 78.16
CA LYS A 64 -136.37 -55.02 76.78
C LYS A 64 -136.72 -56.41 76.26
N GLN A 65 -135.82 -57.38 76.44
CA GLN A 65 -136.08 -58.77 76.05
C GLN A 65 -137.25 -59.36 76.84
N THR A 66 -137.30 -59.14 78.15
CA THR A 66 -138.40 -59.61 79.01
C THR A 66 -139.73 -58.92 78.66
N ALA A 67 -139.71 -57.63 78.32
CA ALA A 67 -140.88 -56.87 77.86
C ALA A 67 -141.44 -57.43 76.55
N ASP A 68 -140.58 -57.70 75.57
CA ASP A 68 -140.97 -58.29 74.29
C ASP A 68 -141.61 -59.68 74.47
N ILE A 69 -141.06 -60.50 75.37
CA ILE A 69 -141.62 -61.82 75.71
C ILE A 69 -142.97 -61.65 76.43
N TYR A 70 -143.07 -60.73 77.40
CA TYR A 70 -144.28 -60.49 78.19
C TYR A 70 -145.45 -60.03 77.31
N VAL A 71 -145.22 -59.05 76.42
CA VAL A 71 -146.23 -58.55 75.48
C VAL A 71 -146.74 -59.65 74.55
N LYS A 72 -145.88 -60.59 74.12
CA LYS A 72 -146.24 -61.70 73.24
C LYS A 72 -147.01 -62.82 73.93
N ALA A 73 -146.79 -63.05 75.22
CA ALA A 73 -147.29 -64.25 75.91
C ALA A 73 -148.67 -64.07 76.58
N GLU A 74 -148.96 -62.91 77.19
CA GLU A 74 -150.18 -62.69 77.99
C GLU A 74 -150.76 -61.26 77.93
N GLY A 75 -150.24 -60.37 77.06
CA GLY A 75 -150.64 -58.97 77.03
C GLY A 75 -151.96 -58.71 76.30
N SER A 76 -152.89 -58.01 76.95
CA SER A 76 -153.94 -57.30 76.20
C SER A 76 -153.30 -56.20 75.35
N VAL A 77 -153.97 -55.75 74.28
CA VAL A 77 -153.47 -54.63 73.43
C VAL A 77 -153.15 -53.39 74.29
N GLU A 78 -153.96 -53.14 75.32
CA GLU A 78 -153.76 -52.05 76.27
C GLU A 78 -152.53 -52.24 77.18
N GLU A 79 -152.23 -53.46 77.63
CA GLU A 79 -151.00 -53.73 78.38
C GLU A 79 -149.75 -53.60 77.49
N ALA A 80 -149.83 -54.01 76.22
CA ALA A 80 -148.75 -53.87 75.25
C ALA A 80 -148.39 -52.41 74.96
N GLU A 81 -149.41 -51.56 74.74
CA GLU A 81 -149.21 -50.12 74.56
C GLU A 81 -148.62 -49.46 75.83
N ASN A 82 -149.07 -49.86 77.01
CA ASN A 82 -148.53 -49.36 78.28
C ASN A 82 -147.05 -49.75 78.50
N VAL A 83 -146.65 -50.96 78.11
CA VAL A 83 -145.24 -51.39 78.17
C VAL A 83 -144.39 -50.64 77.14
N MET A 84 -144.85 -50.50 75.89
CA MET A 84 -144.12 -49.75 74.86
C MET A 84 -143.98 -48.26 75.21
N LYS A 85 -145.03 -47.65 75.76
CA LYS A 85 -145.00 -46.27 76.26
C LYS A 85 -143.95 -46.12 77.37
N PHE A 86 -143.96 -47.01 78.36
CA PHE A 86 -142.96 -47.01 79.44
C PHE A 86 -141.53 -47.17 78.90
N MET A 87 -141.28 -48.08 77.95
CA MET A 87 -139.95 -48.29 77.38
C MET A 87 -139.45 -47.05 76.60
N SER A 88 -140.33 -46.38 75.86
CA SER A 88 -139.97 -45.16 75.12
C SER A 88 -139.72 -43.96 76.05
N GLU A 89 -140.56 -43.75 77.06
CA GLU A 89 -140.39 -42.71 78.08
C GLU A 89 -139.09 -42.91 78.88
N THR A 90 -138.81 -44.14 79.32
CA THR A 90 -137.59 -44.50 80.04
C THR A 90 -136.33 -44.26 79.19
N THR A 91 -136.38 -44.58 77.90
CA THR A 91 -135.26 -44.33 76.97
C THR A 91 -134.99 -42.83 76.79
N ALA A 92 -136.04 -42.02 76.67
CA ALA A 92 -135.92 -40.57 76.54
C ALA A 92 -135.38 -39.94 77.83
N GLN A 93 -135.91 -40.35 78.99
CA GLN A 93 -135.45 -39.90 80.30
C GLN A 93 -133.96 -40.22 80.52
N TRP A 94 -133.54 -41.44 80.17
CA TRP A 94 -132.13 -41.82 80.24
C TRP A 94 -131.24 -41.02 79.29
N ARG A 95 -131.68 -40.78 78.05
CA ARG A 95 -130.88 -40.01 77.08
C ARG A 95 -130.55 -38.63 77.66
N ASN A 96 -131.54 -37.90 78.17
CA ASN A 96 -131.33 -36.57 78.76
C ASN A 96 -130.46 -36.65 80.02
N LEU A 97 -130.82 -37.54 80.95
CA LEU A 97 -130.10 -37.71 82.21
C LEU A 97 -128.62 -38.08 81.99
N SER A 98 -128.35 -38.95 81.02
CA SER A 98 -127.00 -39.42 80.72
C SER A 98 -126.10 -38.34 80.12
N VAL A 99 -126.66 -37.34 79.43
CA VAL A 99 -125.91 -36.19 78.91
C VAL A 99 -125.60 -35.23 80.05
N GLU A 100 -126.59 -34.92 80.89
CA GLU A 100 -126.39 -34.05 82.06
C GLU A 100 -125.35 -34.65 83.01
N VAL A 101 -125.47 -35.93 83.36
CA VAL A 101 -124.49 -36.66 84.17
C VAL A 101 -123.10 -36.62 83.52
N ARG A 102 -122.96 -36.81 82.21
CA ARG A 102 -121.64 -36.71 81.57
C ARG A 102 -121.05 -35.29 81.59
N SER A 103 -121.90 -34.26 81.49
CA SER A 103 -121.45 -32.86 81.47
C SER A 103 -120.94 -32.35 82.83
N VAL A 104 -121.40 -32.92 83.94
CA VAL A 104 -120.99 -32.56 85.30
C VAL A 104 -119.48 -32.63 85.48
N ARG A 105 -118.83 -33.67 84.95
CA ARG A 105 -117.38 -33.85 85.06
C ARG A 105 -116.63 -32.66 84.49
N SER A 106 -116.94 -32.29 83.25
CA SER A 106 -116.31 -31.16 82.57
C SER A 106 -116.53 -29.85 83.31
N MET A 107 -117.72 -29.63 83.87
CA MET A 107 -118.01 -28.42 84.64
C MET A 107 -117.22 -28.37 85.96
N LEU A 108 -117.12 -29.49 86.68
CA LEU A 108 -116.34 -29.57 87.93
C LEU A 108 -114.84 -29.37 87.67
N GLU A 109 -114.29 -30.00 86.62
CA GLU A 109 -112.90 -29.83 86.21
C GLU A 109 -112.60 -28.38 85.78
N GLU A 110 -113.50 -27.73 85.03
CA GLU A 110 -113.37 -26.33 84.63
C GLU A 110 -113.38 -25.38 85.82
N VAL A 111 -114.27 -25.60 86.80
CA VAL A 111 -114.31 -24.80 88.03
C VAL A 111 -113.03 -24.95 88.85
N ILE A 112 -112.47 -26.16 88.94
CA ILE A 112 -111.17 -26.40 89.61
C ILE A 112 -110.04 -25.67 88.86
N SER A 113 -110.02 -25.74 87.53
CA SER A 113 -108.99 -25.05 86.72
C SER A 113 -109.06 -23.53 86.88
N ASN A 114 -110.26 -22.95 86.94
CA ASN A 114 -110.42 -21.52 87.19
C ASN A 114 -110.02 -21.15 88.63
N TRP A 115 -110.21 -22.03 89.62
CA TRP A 115 -109.67 -21.85 90.97
C TRP A 115 -108.14 -21.85 91.01
N ASP A 116 -107.48 -22.78 90.30
CA ASP A 116 -106.00 -22.78 90.16
C ASP A 116 -105.52 -21.48 89.54
N ARG A 117 -106.07 -21.13 88.36
CA ARG A 117 -105.67 -19.93 87.63
C ARG A 117 -105.91 -18.66 88.43
N TYR A 118 -107.05 -18.54 89.11
CA TYR A 118 -107.32 -17.40 89.97
C TYR A 118 -106.34 -17.34 91.14
N GLY A 119 -106.07 -18.47 91.82
CA GLY A 119 -105.11 -18.54 92.91
C GLY A 119 -103.70 -18.12 92.51
N ASP A 120 -103.17 -18.68 91.42
CA ASP A 120 -101.81 -18.43 90.93
C ASP A 120 -101.63 -16.97 90.46
N THR A 121 -102.61 -16.46 89.70
CA THR A 121 -102.56 -15.08 89.20
C THR A 121 -102.72 -14.06 90.33
N VAL A 122 -103.58 -14.32 91.31
CA VAL A 122 -103.70 -13.46 92.50
C VAL A 122 -102.41 -13.45 93.30
N ALA A 123 -101.82 -14.61 93.59
CA ALA A 123 -100.59 -14.71 94.38
C ALA A 123 -99.41 -13.97 93.72
N SER A 124 -99.22 -14.19 92.42
CA SER A 124 -98.16 -13.53 91.66
C SER A 124 -98.39 -12.02 91.49
N LEU A 125 -99.62 -11.60 91.19
CA LEU A 125 -99.96 -10.19 91.03
C LEU A 125 -99.87 -9.42 92.35
N GLN A 126 -100.26 -10.03 93.47
CA GLN A 126 -100.12 -9.43 94.80
C GLN A 126 -98.66 -9.17 95.16
N ALA A 127 -97.80 -10.17 95.01
CA ALA A 127 -96.37 -10.02 95.28
C ALA A 127 -95.75 -8.93 94.41
N TRP A 128 -96.12 -8.89 93.12
CA TRP A 128 -95.64 -7.85 92.22
C TRP A 128 -96.16 -6.46 92.57
N LEU A 129 -97.44 -6.31 92.92
CA LEU A 129 -98.02 -5.03 93.32
C LEU A 129 -97.31 -4.45 94.55
N GLU A 130 -96.96 -5.29 95.53
CA GLU A 130 -96.21 -4.85 96.71
C GLU A 130 -94.81 -4.34 96.37
N ASP A 131 -94.11 -5.03 95.48
CA ASP A 131 -92.79 -4.59 95.05
C ASP A 131 -92.85 -3.35 94.15
N ALA A 132 -93.87 -3.26 93.29
CA ALA A 132 -94.10 -2.12 92.43
C ALA A 132 -94.44 -0.85 93.22
N GLU A 133 -95.29 -0.95 94.24
CA GLU A 133 -95.62 0.15 95.15
C GLU A 133 -94.36 0.65 95.89
N LYS A 134 -93.45 -0.24 96.33
CA LYS A 134 -92.15 0.16 96.91
C LYS A 134 -91.27 0.89 95.90
N MET A 135 -91.25 0.43 94.65
CA MET A 135 -90.42 1.00 93.58
C MET A 135 -90.84 2.42 93.18
N LEU A 136 -92.08 2.84 93.44
CA LEU A 136 -92.52 4.22 93.21
C LEU A 136 -91.72 5.26 94.02
N SER A 137 -91.14 4.85 95.16
CA SER A 137 -90.30 5.73 96.00
C SER A 137 -88.83 5.83 95.56
N GLN A 138 -88.41 5.07 94.54
CA GLN A 138 -87.02 4.99 94.09
C GLN A 138 -86.68 6.02 92.99
N SER A 139 -85.42 6.02 92.53
CA SER A 139 -84.96 6.89 91.44
C SER A 139 -85.60 6.57 90.10
N GLU A 140 -85.64 7.57 89.20
CA GLU A 140 -86.25 7.45 87.87
C GLU A 140 -85.66 6.32 87.00
N ASN A 141 -84.37 6.03 87.15
CA ASN A 141 -83.72 4.93 86.44
C ASN A 141 -84.13 3.56 86.99
N ALA A 142 -84.24 3.42 88.31
CA ALA A 142 -84.72 2.19 88.93
C ALA A 142 -86.19 1.91 88.56
N LYS A 143 -87.01 2.96 88.43
CA LYS A 143 -88.39 2.87 87.91
C LYS A 143 -88.43 2.35 86.48
N LYS A 144 -87.61 2.93 85.59
CA LYS A 144 -87.54 2.51 84.18
C LYS A 144 -87.20 1.02 84.02
N ASP A 145 -86.20 0.53 84.77
CA ASP A 145 -85.78 -0.87 84.68
C ASP A 145 -86.83 -1.83 85.24
N PHE A 146 -87.44 -1.51 86.38
CA PHE A 146 -88.45 -2.36 87.01
C PHE A 146 -89.76 -2.43 86.18
N PHE A 147 -90.24 -1.28 85.68
CA PHE A 147 -91.48 -1.20 84.91
C PHE A 147 -91.34 -1.59 83.43
N ARG A 148 -90.15 -2.00 82.98
CA ARG A 148 -89.95 -2.50 81.61
C ARG A 148 -90.85 -3.70 81.27
N ASN A 149 -91.14 -4.54 82.26
CA ASN A 149 -92.01 -5.71 82.13
C ASN A 149 -93.50 -5.40 82.42
N LEU A 150 -93.89 -4.12 82.53
CA LEU A 150 -95.28 -3.70 82.78
C LEU A 150 -96.30 -4.35 81.81
N PRO A 151 -96.03 -4.53 80.50
CA PRO A 151 -96.97 -5.20 79.59
C PRO A 151 -97.35 -6.63 80.00
N HIS A 152 -96.40 -7.39 80.57
CA HIS A 152 -96.67 -8.74 81.06
C HIS A 152 -97.68 -8.73 82.22
N TRP A 153 -97.53 -7.77 83.14
CA TRP A 153 -98.41 -7.65 84.31
C TRP A 153 -99.81 -7.16 83.96
N ILE A 154 -99.96 -6.34 82.91
CA ILE A 154 -101.27 -6.00 82.33
C ILE A 154 -102.01 -7.27 81.91
N GLN A 155 -101.31 -8.21 81.28
CA GLN A 155 -101.88 -9.49 80.86
C GLN A 155 -102.27 -10.37 82.06
N GLN A 156 -101.43 -10.46 83.10
CA GLN A 156 -101.72 -11.22 84.32
C GLN A 156 -102.96 -10.66 85.07
N HIS A 157 -103.07 -9.34 85.17
CA HIS A 157 -104.25 -8.68 85.75
C HIS A 157 -105.54 -9.00 84.99
N THR A 158 -105.51 -9.01 83.65
CA THR A 158 -106.67 -9.44 82.84
C THR A 158 -107.01 -10.91 83.09
N ALA A 159 -105.99 -11.78 83.11
CA ALA A 159 -106.17 -13.21 83.32
C ALA A 159 -106.78 -13.56 84.69
N MET A 160 -106.42 -12.81 85.74
CA MET A 160 -107.01 -12.89 87.09
C MET A 160 -108.49 -12.51 87.07
N ASN A 161 -108.84 -11.40 86.40
CA ASN A 161 -110.22 -10.92 86.33
C ASN A 161 -111.13 -11.91 85.61
N ASP A 162 -110.68 -12.49 84.51
CA ASP A 162 -111.46 -13.46 83.74
C ASP A 162 -111.77 -14.71 84.59
N ALA A 163 -110.76 -15.29 85.25
CA ALA A 163 -110.92 -16.47 86.11
C ALA A 163 -111.79 -16.17 87.34
N GLY A 164 -111.60 -15.00 87.97
CA GLY A 164 -112.39 -14.60 89.13
C GLY A 164 -113.86 -14.35 88.80
N ASN A 165 -114.16 -13.76 87.64
CA ASN A 165 -115.53 -13.55 87.18
C ASN A 165 -116.24 -14.88 86.89
N PHE A 166 -115.56 -15.85 86.27
CA PHE A 166 -116.10 -17.19 86.06
C PHE A 166 -116.46 -17.89 87.38
N LEU A 167 -115.58 -17.82 88.38
CA LEU A 167 -115.83 -18.42 89.70
C LEU A 167 -116.98 -17.73 90.44
N ILE A 168 -117.10 -16.40 90.32
CA ILE A 168 -118.19 -15.61 90.89
C ILE A 168 -119.57 -16.08 90.38
N GLU A 169 -119.67 -16.45 89.11
CA GLU A 169 -120.92 -16.91 88.50
C GLU A 169 -121.27 -18.36 88.85
N THR A 170 -120.26 -19.20 89.05
CA THR A 170 -120.40 -20.66 89.21
C THR A 170 -120.46 -21.14 90.67
N CYS A 171 -119.86 -20.39 91.60
CA CYS A 171 -119.83 -20.73 93.02
C CYS A 171 -121.06 -20.26 93.81
N ASP A 172 -121.20 -20.73 95.05
CA ASP A 172 -122.24 -20.31 95.98
C ASP A 172 -122.12 -18.83 96.38
N GLU A 173 -123.17 -18.27 96.99
CA GLU A 173 -123.24 -16.84 97.31
C GLU A 173 -122.14 -16.39 98.30
N ILE A 174 -121.70 -17.27 99.21
CA ILE A 174 -120.68 -16.93 100.20
C ILE A 174 -119.34 -16.80 99.49
N VAL A 175 -118.97 -17.82 98.70
CA VAL A 175 -117.71 -17.86 97.96
C VAL A 175 -117.66 -16.77 96.88
N SER A 176 -118.77 -16.53 96.18
CA SER A 176 -118.90 -15.47 95.18
C SER A 176 -118.72 -14.08 95.81
N ARG A 177 -119.27 -13.83 97.00
CA ARG A 177 -119.07 -12.56 97.72
C ARG A 177 -117.61 -12.36 98.10
N ASP A 178 -116.95 -13.38 98.61
CA ASP A 178 -115.53 -13.31 99.00
C ASP A 178 -114.63 -13.01 97.78
N LEU A 179 -114.89 -13.67 96.65
CA LEU A 179 -114.18 -13.42 95.38
C LEU A 179 -114.38 -12.00 94.86
N LYS A 180 -115.63 -11.48 94.91
CA LYS A 180 -115.92 -10.09 94.54
C LYS A 180 -115.14 -9.10 95.40
N GLN A 181 -115.05 -9.36 96.70
CA GLN A 181 -114.31 -8.49 97.61
C GLN A 181 -112.80 -8.51 97.33
N GLN A 182 -112.23 -9.68 97.06
CA GLN A 182 -110.81 -9.83 96.73
C GLN A 182 -110.45 -9.17 95.39
N LEU A 183 -111.26 -9.36 94.34
CA LEU A 183 -111.09 -8.71 93.05
C LEU A 183 -111.20 -7.18 93.16
N LEU A 184 -112.17 -6.67 93.92
CA LEU A 184 -112.36 -5.23 94.09
C LEU A 184 -111.10 -4.57 94.69
N LEU A 185 -110.52 -5.20 95.72
CA LEU A 185 -109.32 -4.69 96.38
C LEU A 185 -108.09 -4.73 95.46
N LEU A 186 -107.90 -5.85 94.74
CA LEU A 186 -106.76 -6.01 93.83
C LEU A 186 -106.84 -5.10 92.60
N ASN A 187 -108.03 -4.98 92.00
CA ASN A 187 -108.25 -4.07 90.88
C ASN A 187 -108.13 -2.60 91.30
N GLY A 188 -108.48 -2.28 92.55
CA GLY A 188 -108.25 -0.96 93.14
C GLY A 188 -106.77 -0.61 93.20
N ARG A 189 -105.96 -1.46 93.86
CA ARG A 189 -104.50 -1.31 93.96
C ARG A 189 -103.82 -1.23 92.60
N TRP A 190 -104.18 -2.13 91.69
CA TRP A 190 -103.66 -2.13 90.32
C TRP A 190 -103.93 -0.81 89.59
N ARG A 191 -105.15 -0.27 89.69
CA ARG A 191 -105.54 0.96 89.00
C ARG A 191 -104.74 2.17 89.48
N GLU A 192 -104.53 2.29 90.79
CA GLU A 192 -103.77 3.38 91.39
C GLU A 192 -102.32 3.36 90.91
N LEU A 193 -101.65 2.21 91.05
CA LEU A 193 -100.28 2.01 90.57
C LEU A 193 -100.16 2.26 89.06
N PHE A 194 -101.04 1.68 88.24
CA PHE A 194 -100.98 1.76 86.79
C PHE A 194 -101.08 3.20 86.27
N MET A 195 -101.87 4.05 86.92
CA MET A 195 -101.99 5.46 86.53
C MET A 195 -100.67 6.23 86.66
N GLU A 196 -99.84 5.87 87.64
CA GLU A 196 -98.52 6.49 87.83
C GLU A 196 -97.46 5.95 86.85
N VAL A 197 -97.54 4.66 86.48
CA VAL A 197 -96.44 3.97 85.77
C VAL A 197 -96.70 3.76 84.26
N LYS A 198 -97.89 4.09 83.76
CA LYS A 198 -98.29 3.85 82.35
C LYS A 198 -97.33 4.41 81.29
N GLN A 199 -96.57 5.46 81.61
CA GLN A 199 -95.63 6.08 80.67
C GLN A 199 -94.43 5.18 80.32
N TYR A 200 -94.02 4.28 81.22
CA TYR A 200 -92.87 3.40 81.00
C TYR A 200 -93.14 2.29 79.98
N ALA A 201 -94.40 2.03 79.63
CA ALA A 201 -94.76 1.09 78.57
C ALA A 201 -94.30 1.53 77.16
N ARG A 202 -93.99 2.83 76.94
CA ARG A 202 -93.61 3.39 75.63
C ARG A 202 -92.11 3.63 75.43
N ALA A 203 -91.31 3.61 76.50
CA ALA A 203 -89.88 3.96 76.44
C ALA A 203 -89.06 2.98 75.59
N ASP A 204 -89.37 1.69 75.66
CA ASP A 204 -88.66 0.61 74.95
C ASP A 204 -88.83 0.70 73.41
N GLU A 205 -89.90 1.33 72.91
CA GLU A 205 -90.11 1.58 71.47
C GLU A 205 -89.25 2.73 70.94
N MET A 206 -89.12 3.81 71.72
CA MET A 206 -88.34 5.00 71.35
C MET A 206 -86.83 4.71 71.31
N ASP A 207 -86.32 3.95 72.28
CA ASP A 207 -84.91 3.55 72.33
C ASP A 207 -84.54 2.61 71.17
N ARG A 208 -85.44 1.69 70.80
CA ARG A 208 -85.27 0.85 69.60
C ARG A 208 -85.19 1.68 68.32
N MET A 209 -86.06 2.69 68.16
CA MET A 209 -86.06 3.56 66.98
C MET A 209 -84.81 4.44 66.89
N LYS A 210 -84.33 4.98 68.03
CA LYS A 210 -83.10 5.77 68.11
C LYS A 210 -81.86 4.94 67.75
N LYS A 211 -81.79 3.69 68.22
CA LYS A 211 -80.71 2.76 67.84
C LYS A 211 -80.71 2.43 66.34
N GLU A 212 -81.88 2.11 65.77
CA GLU A 212 -82.01 1.86 64.32
C GLU A 212 -81.58 3.07 63.49
N TYR A 213 -81.96 4.29 63.91
CA TYR A 213 -81.50 5.54 63.26
C TYR A 213 -79.98 5.68 63.26
N ILE A 214 -79.32 5.46 64.41
CA ILE A 214 -77.87 5.60 64.54
C ILE A 214 -77.14 4.55 63.68
N ASP A 215 -77.56 3.29 63.74
CA ASP A 215 -76.91 2.19 63.02
C ASP A 215 -77.00 2.39 61.50
N VAL A 216 -78.17 2.76 60.98
CA VAL A 216 -78.36 3.01 59.54
C VAL A 216 -77.64 4.30 59.10
N THR A 217 -77.68 5.36 59.90
CA THR A 217 -76.97 6.62 59.61
C THR A 217 -75.45 6.42 59.57
N THR A 218 -74.89 5.63 60.49
CA THR A 218 -73.47 5.27 60.53
C THR A 218 -73.06 4.47 59.29
N THR A 219 -73.90 3.51 58.89
CA THR A 219 -73.68 2.71 57.68
C THR A 219 -73.68 3.58 56.42
N LEU A 220 -74.65 4.50 56.30
CA LEU A 220 -74.75 5.42 55.17
C LEU A 220 -73.57 6.40 55.11
N PHE A 221 -73.09 6.92 56.24
CA PHE A 221 -71.89 7.76 56.28
C PHE A 221 -70.63 6.98 55.92
N GLY A 222 -70.48 5.76 56.43
CA GLY A 222 -69.37 4.88 56.08
C GLY A 222 -69.30 4.61 54.58
N PHE A 223 -70.44 4.29 53.96
CA PHE A 223 -70.56 4.14 52.52
C PHE A 223 -70.19 5.41 51.76
N ALA A 224 -70.77 6.56 52.12
CA ALA A 224 -70.58 7.81 51.40
C ALA A 224 -69.12 8.31 51.47
N THR A 225 -68.46 8.11 52.62
CA THR A 225 -67.06 8.47 52.84
C THR A 225 -66.13 7.60 52.00
N GLU A 226 -66.35 6.28 52.01
CA GLU A 226 -65.56 5.34 51.21
C GLU A 226 -65.75 5.57 49.70
N ALA A 227 -66.99 5.83 49.26
CA ALA A 227 -67.26 6.19 47.88
C ALA A 227 -66.57 7.50 47.47
N HIS A 228 -66.62 8.55 48.30
CA HIS A 228 -65.90 9.80 48.03
C HIS A 228 -64.39 9.61 47.98
N ARG A 229 -63.81 8.79 48.86
CA ARG A 229 -62.39 8.45 48.84
C ARG A 229 -62.01 7.83 47.49
N LYS A 230 -62.73 6.79 47.06
CA LYS A 230 -62.51 6.13 45.76
C LYS A 230 -62.66 7.09 44.58
N LEU A 231 -63.60 8.03 44.62
CA LEU A 231 -63.80 9.04 43.57
C LEU A 231 -62.74 10.15 43.56
N SER A 232 -62.15 10.49 44.70
CA SER A 232 -61.29 11.70 44.84
C SER A 232 -59.79 11.39 44.91
N GLU A 233 -59.40 10.17 45.30
CA GLU A 233 -57.99 9.80 45.47
C GLU A 233 -57.22 9.84 44.14
N PRO A 234 -55.98 10.36 44.08
CA PRO A 234 -55.20 10.33 42.85
C PRO A 234 -54.97 8.89 42.36
N LEU A 235 -55.22 8.64 41.07
CA LEU A 235 -54.97 7.33 40.47
C LEU A 235 -53.84 7.40 39.46
N GLU A 236 -52.81 6.58 39.67
CA GLU A 236 -51.74 6.37 38.70
C GLU A 236 -52.30 5.75 37.41
N VAL A 237 -52.10 6.45 36.28
CA VAL A 237 -52.62 6.05 34.97
C VAL A 237 -51.84 4.84 34.44
N SER A 238 -52.45 3.67 34.54
CA SER A 238 -52.01 2.40 33.93
C SER A 238 -53.22 1.55 33.57
N PHE A 239 -53.09 0.61 32.63
CA PHE A 239 -54.18 -0.26 32.21
C PHE A 239 -54.80 -1.02 33.40
N ILE A 240 -53.96 -1.58 34.26
CA ILE A 240 -54.41 -2.37 35.42
C ILE A 240 -55.14 -1.51 36.46
N ASN A 241 -54.61 -0.31 36.76
CA ASN A 241 -55.21 0.58 37.75
C ASN A 241 -56.55 1.13 37.26
N VAL A 242 -56.65 1.46 35.96
CA VAL A 242 -57.90 1.91 35.34
C VAL A 242 -58.94 0.79 35.32
N LYS A 243 -58.55 -0.47 35.05
CA LYS A 243 -59.47 -1.62 35.16
C LYS A 243 -59.97 -1.85 36.58
N LEU A 244 -59.09 -1.77 37.58
CA LEU A 244 -59.49 -1.88 38.99
C LEU A 244 -60.45 -0.75 39.39
N LEU A 245 -60.21 0.48 38.92
CA LEU A 245 -61.11 1.61 39.12
C LEU A 245 -62.48 1.36 38.46
N ILE A 246 -62.53 0.85 37.23
CA ILE A 246 -63.79 0.51 36.56
C ILE A 246 -64.59 -0.50 37.40
N GLN A 247 -63.95 -1.57 37.88
CA GLN A 247 -64.61 -2.57 38.72
C GLN A 247 -65.14 -1.97 40.03
N ASP A 248 -64.36 -1.10 40.66
CA ASP A 248 -64.77 -0.37 41.87
C ASP A 248 -65.96 0.56 41.62
N LEU A 249 -65.99 1.26 40.47
CA LEU A 249 -67.07 2.15 40.09
C LEU A 249 -68.35 1.38 39.71
N GLU A 250 -68.23 0.23 39.05
CA GLU A 250 -69.36 -0.66 38.76
C GLU A 250 -69.99 -1.25 40.04
N ASP A 251 -69.17 -1.60 41.04
CA ASP A 251 -69.68 -2.02 42.36
C ASP A 251 -70.38 -0.87 43.09
N LEU A 252 -69.79 0.34 43.07
CA LEU A 252 -70.41 1.54 43.62
C LEU A 252 -71.76 1.84 42.94
N GLU A 253 -71.82 1.81 41.61
CA GLU A 253 -73.04 2.07 40.84
C GLU A 253 -74.17 1.10 41.19
N LYS A 254 -73.84 -0.18 41.44
CA LYS A 254 -74.82 -1.19 41.91
C LYS A 254 -75.29 -0.96 43.34
N ARG A 255 -74.41 -0.46 44.23
CA ARG A 255 -74.73 -0.22 45.65
C ARG A 255 -75.43 1.11 45.92
N VAL A 256 -75.23 2.14 45.10
CA VAL A 256 -75.86 3.47 45.25
C VAL A 256 -77.40 3.40 45.36
N PRO A 257 -78.13 2.65 44.51
CA PRO A 257 -79.59 2.52 44.64
C PRO A 257 -80.05 1.89 45.95
N VAL A 258 -79.30 0.91 46.47
CA VAL A 258 -79.60 0.23 47.74
C VAL A 258 -79.45 1.21 48.90
N MET A 259 -78.37 1.98 48.91
CA MET A 259 -78.11 3.00 49.95
C MET A 259 -79.10 4.17 49.87
N ASP A 260 -79.50 4.60 48.66
CA ASP A 260 -80.52 5.64 48.48
C ASP A 260 -81.92 5.17 48.96
N ALA A 261 -82.24 3.88 48.79
CA ALA A 261 -83.46 3.29 49.35
C ALA A 261 -83.42 3.24 50.89
N GLN A 262 -82.28 2.83 51.48
CA GLN A 262 -82.08 2.84 52.93
C GLN A 262 -82.17 4.26 53.51
N TYR A 263 -81.55 5.24 52.84
CA TYR A 263 -81.68 6.66 53.20
C TYR A 263 -83.14 7.13 53.17
N LYS A 264 -83.90 6.84 52.10
CA LYS A 264 -85.32 7.22 52.01
C LYS A 264 -86.17 6.62 53.13
N MET A 265 -85.91 5.35 53.48
CA MET A 265 -86.61 4.67 54.58
C MET A 265 -86.28 5.31 55.92
N ILE A 266 -85.00 5.50 56.24
CA ILE A 266 -84.59 6.05 57.53
C ILE A 266 -84.93 7.53 57.67
N ALA A 267 -84.88 8.31 56.57
CA ALA A 267 -85.32 9.70 56.57
C ALA A 267 -86.81 9.82 56.90
N LYS A 268 -87.67 8.93 56.37
CA LYS A 268 -89.10 8.89 56.74
C LYS A 268 -89.29 8.57 58.23
N LYS A 269 -88.57 7.56 58.74
CA LYS A 269 -88.60 7.19 60.17
C LYS A 269 -88.09 8.32 61.07
N ALA A 270 -86.99 8.98 60.69
CA ALA A 270 -86.42 10.11 61.41
C ALA A 270 -87.37 11.31 61.44
N HIS A 271 -88.11 11.60 60.36
CA HIS A 271 -89.13 12.66 60.36
C HIS A 271 -90.33 12.34 61.27
N LEU A 272 -90.70 11.07 61.42
CA LEU A 272 -91.71 10.63 62.39
C LEU A 272 -91.17 10.79 63.82
N PHE A 273 -89.97 10.28 64.10
CA PHE A 273 -89.30 10.38 65.40
C PHE A 273 -89.05 11.83 65.85
N ALA A 274 -88.68 12.71 64.91
CA ALA A 274 -88.45 14.13 65.15
C ALA A 274 -89.70 14.88 65.63
N LYS A 275 -90.92 14.39 65.30
CA LYS A 275 -92.17 14.98 65.82
C LYS A 275 -92.46 14.63 67.27
N GLU A 276 -91.88 13.54 67.77
CA GLU A 276 -92.14 12.96 69.09
C GLU A 276 -90.98 13.20 70.09
N SER A 277 -89.89 13.83 69.63
CA SER A 277 -88.65 14.07 70.38
C SER A 277 -88.46 15.56 70.73
N PRO A 278 -87.55 15.90 71.67
CA PRO A 278 -87.18 17.29 71.96
C PRO A 278 -86.64 18.03 70.73
N GLN A 279 -86.90 19.34 70.64
CA GLN A 279 -86.68 20.14 69.44
C GLN A 279 -85.20 20.23 69.00
N GLU A 280 -84.24 20.16 69.93
CA GLU A 280 -82.81 20.13 69.62
C GLU A 280 -82.38 18.81 68.94
N GLU A 281 -82.78 17.66 69.50
CA GLU A 281 -82.47 16.34 68.91
C GLU A 281 -83.13 16.17 67.53
N ALA A 282 -84.36 16.68 67.37
CA ALA A 282 -85.08 16.68 66.11
C ALA A 282 -84.34 17.49 65.02
N ASN A 283 -83.83 18.66 65.36
CA ASN A 283 -83.06 19.50 64.44
C ASN A 283 -81.75 18.82 64.03
N GLU A 284 -80.98 18.28 64.98
CA GLU A 284 -79.73 17.56 64.69
C GLU A 284 -79.94 16.40 63.72
N MET A 285 -80.98 15.57 63.96
CA MET A 285 -81.29 14.43 63.09
C MET A 285 -81.62 14.86 61.65
N LEU A 286 -82.37 15.95 61.47
CA LEU A 286 -82.74 16.47 60.15
C LEU A 286 -81.55 17.10 59.41
N THR A 287 -80.66 17.82 60.10
CA THR A 287 -79.39 18.30 59.51
C THR A 287 -78.52 17.14 59.06
N THR A 288 -78.41 16.09 59.86
CA THR A 288 -77.61 14.89 59.55
C THR A 288 -78.15 14.18 58.29
N MET A 289 -79.48 14.05 58.17
CA MET A 289 -80.13 13.52 56.96
C MET A 289 -79.89 14.38 55.72
N SER A 290 -79.95 15.72 55.86
CA SER A 290 -79.67 16.62 54.75
C SER A 290 -78.22 16.51 54.26
N LYS A 291 -77.26 16.40 55.20
CA LYS A 291 -75.84 16.20 54.89
C LYS A 291 -75.59 14.86 54.19
N LEU A 292 -76.22 13.77 54.64
CA LEU A 292 -76.13 12.46 53.99
C LEU A 292 -76.71 12.48 52.57
N LYS A 293 -77.85 13.15 52.37
CA LYS A 293 -78.47 13.31 51.05
C LYS A 293 -77.51 13.99 50.07
N GLU A 294 -76.86 15.05 50.51
CA GLU A 294 -75.89 15.80 49.70
C GLU A 294 -74.65 14.96 49.36
N GLN A 295 -74.14 14.17 50.31
CA GLN A 295 -73.01 13.27 50.06
C GLN A 295 -73.38 12.14 49.08
N LEU A 296 -74.55 11.53 49.24
CA LEU A 296 -75.03 10.49 48.33
C LEU A 296 -75.33 11.02 46.91
N SER A 297 -75.85 12.24 46.79
CA SER A 297 -76.06 12.86 45.47
C SER A 297 -74.74 13.15 44.76
N LYS A 298 -73.72 13.63 45.47
CA LYS A 298 -72.37 13.83 44.90
C LYS A 298 -71.76 12.53 44.39
N VAL A 299 -71.87 11.44 45.16
CA VAL A 299 -71.40 10.11 44.71
C VAL A 299 -72.13 9.69 43.43
N LYS A 300 -73.46 9.87 43.39
CA LYS A 300 -74.27 9.52 42.21
C LYS A 300 -73.94 10.36 40.98
N GLU A 301 -73.75 11.67 41.15
CA GLU A 301 -73.42 12.58 40.04
C GLU A 301 -72.03 12.32 39.45
N CYS A 302 -71.07 11.91 40.27
CA CYS A 302 -69.68 11.68 39.83
C CYS A 302 -69.42 10.25 39.32
N CYS A 303 -70.14 9.24 39.80
CA CYS A 303 -69.81 7.83 39.52
C CYS A 303 -69.95 7.47 38.03
N SER A 304 -71.09 7.76 37.39
CA SER A 304 -71.33 7.37 35.99
C SER A 304 -70.45 8.12 34.97
N PRO A 305 -70.21 9.45 35.09
CA PRO A 305 -69.26 10.15 34.22
C PRO A 305 -67.83 9.61 34.35
N LEU A 306 -67.37 9.33 35.58
CA LEU A 306 -66.03 8.78 35.80
C LEU A 306 -65.89 7.36 35.25
N LEU A 307 -66.92 6.53 35.38
CA LEU A 307 -66.95 5.18 34.81
C LEU A 307 -66.80 5.23 33.29
N TYR A 308 -67.54 6.13 32.63
CA TYR A 308 -67.41 6.34 31.18
C TYR A 308 -66.01 6.81 30.77
N GLU A 309 -65.45 7.80 31.46
CA GLU A 309 -64.09 8.29 31.20
C GLU A 309 -63.02 7.20 31.39
N ALA A 310 -63.12 6.40 32.45
CA ALA A 310 -62.23 5.27 32.71
C ALA A 310 -62.35 4.18 31.62
N GLN A 311 -63.57 3.88 31.16
CA GLN A 311 -63.80 2.94 30.05
C GLN A 311 -63.17 3.43 28.74
N GLN A 312 -63.25 4.73 28.44
CA GLN A 312 -62.61 5.32 27.25
C GLN A 312 -61.08 5.24 27.30
N LEU A 313 -60.48 5.28 28.51
CA LEU A 313 -59.04 5.13 28.70
C LEU A 313 -58.53 3.69 28.52
N THR A 314 -59.40 2.69 28.59
CA THR A 314 -58.99 1.28 28.65
C THR A 314 -58.27 0.82 27.37
N VAL A 315 -58.89 1.03 26.20
CA VAL A 315 -58.31 0.59 24.92
C VAL A 315 -57.01 1.33 24.57
N PRO A 316 -56.93 2.68 24.67
CA PRO A 316 -55.69 3.39 24.39
C PRO A 316 -54.54 3.00 25.33
N LEU A 317 -54.83 2.66 26.60
CA LEU A 317 -53.81 2.20 27.55
C LEU A 317 -53.32 0.79 27.24
N GLU A 318 -54.24 -0.13 26.91
CA GLU A 318 -53.89 -1.50 26.50
C GLU A 318 -53.01 -1.51 25.25
N GLU A 319 -53.39 -0.74 24.24
CA GLU A 319 -52.61 -0.57 23.02
C GLU A 319 -51.24 0.04 23.32
N LEU A 320 -51.18 1.11 24.13
CA LEU A 320 -49.93 1.77 24.48
C LEU A 320 -48.96 0.83 25.22
N GLU A 321 -49.42 0.13 26.25
CA GLU A 321 -48.59 -0.84 27.00
C GLU A 321 -48.15 -2.02 26.12
N THR A 322 -49.01 -2.48 25.21
CA THR A 322 -48.66 -3.51 24.21
C THR A 322 -47.57 -3.03 23.26
N GLN A 323 -47.66 -1.79 22.77
CA GLN A 323 -46.63 -1.20 21.90
C GLN A 323 -45.32 -0.97 22.63
N ILE A 324 -45.35 -0.56 23.91
CA ILE A 324 -44.15 -0.44 24.76
C ILE A 324 -43.48 -1.80 24.92
N THR A 325 -44.25 -2.87 25.15
CA THR A 325 -43.71 -4.24 25.25
C THR A 325 -43.07 -4.67 23.94
N SER A 326 -43.78 -4.49 22.81
CA SER A 326 -43.27 -4.80 21.47
C SER A 326 -41.98 -4.04 21.11
N PHE A 327 -41.86 -2.79 21.56
CA PHE A 327 -40.64 -1.99 21.42
C PHE A 327 -39.46 -2.63 22.15
N TYR A 328 -39.63 -3.02 23.42
CA TYR A 328 -38.56 -3.62 24.21
C TYR A 328 -38.19 -5.03 23.72
N ASP A 329 -39.14 -5.83 23.24
CA ASP A 329 -38.86 -7.12 22.60
C ASP A 329 -38.00 -6.94 21.34
N SER A 330 -38.35 -5.96 20.50
CA SER A 330 -37.60 -5.65 19.29
C SER A 330 -36.20 -5.11 19.62
N LEU A 331 -36.09 -4.30 20.67
CA LEU A 331 -34.80 -3.80 21.18
C LEU A 331 -33.92 -4.92 21.73
N GLY A 332 -34.50 -5.89 22.44
CA GLY A 332 -33.82 -7.09 22.92
C GLY A 332 -33.20 -7.88 21.76
N LYS A 333 -34.00 -8.13 20.71
CA LYS A 333 -33.54 -8.79 19.47
C LYS A 333 -32.39 -8.03 18.81
N ILE A 334 -32.46 -6.70 18.74
CA ILE A 334 -31.37 -5.88 18.19
C ILE A 334 -30.06 -6.11 18.97
N ASN A 335 -30.10 -6.09 20.30
CA ASN A 335 -28.89 -6.29 21.11
C ASN A 335 -28.31 -7.71 20.96
N GLU A 336 -29.17 -8.74 20.87
CA GLU A 336 -28.75 -10.11 20.59
C GLU A 336 -28.10 -10.22 19.20
N ILE A 337 -28.73 -9.64 18.17
CA ILE A 337 -28.21 -9.63 16.80
C ILE A 337 -26.87 -8.90 16.73
N LEU A 338 -26.72 -7.74 17.39
CA LEU A 338 -25.45 -7.01 17.45
C LEU A 338 -24.34 -7.84 18.11
N SER A 339 -24.64 -8.56 19.19
CA SER A 339 -23.67 -9.42 19.88
C SER A 339 -23.17 -10.56 18.98
N VAL A 340 -24.06 -11.14 18.16
CA VAL A 340 -23.68 -12.15 17.16
C VAL A 340 -22.85 -11.53 16.03
N LEU A 341 -23.26 -10.36 15.54
CA LEU A 341 -22.55 -9.64 14.47
C LEU A 341 -21.17 -9.14 14.88
N GLU A 342 -20.89 -8.97 16.18
CA GLU A 342 -19.57 -8.62 16.71
C GLU A 342 -18.60 -9.82 16.72
N GLN A 343 -19.11 -11.06 16.82
CA GLN A 343 -18.29 -12.28 16.86
C GLN A 343 -18.13 -12.94 15.49
N GLU A 344 -19.11 -12.76 14.59
CA GLU A 344 -19.15 -13.43 13.30
C GLU A 344 -18.39 -12.66 12.21
N ALA A 345 -17.65 -13.37 11.37
CA ALA A 345 -16.94 -12.79 10.23
C ALA A 345 -17.90 -12.14 9.22
N GLN A 346 -17.52 -10.98 8.68
CA GLN A 346 -18.35 -10.23 7.71
C GLN A 346 -18.62 -10.99 6.40
N SER A 347 -17.76 -11.95 6.07
CA SER A 347 -17.87 -12.82 4.90
C SER A 347 -18.93 -13.92 5.06
N SER A 348 -19.35 -14.20 6.30
CA SER A 348 -20.29 -15.28 6.64
C SER A 348 -21.70 -15.03 6.09
N THR A 349 -22.37 -16.11 5.67
CA THR A 349 -23.78 -16.07 5.28
C THR A 349 -24.67 -15.68 6.45
N LEU A 350 -24.30 -16.09 7.67
CA LEU A 350 -24.98 -15.75 8.91
C LEU A 350 -24.92 -14.24 9.17
N PHE A 351 -23.78 -13.60 8.92
CA PHE A 351 -23.61 -12.15 9.07
C PHE A 351 -24.58 -11.37 8.16
N LYS A 352 -24.69 -11.76 6.88
CA LYS A 352 -25.61 -11.11 5.93
C LYS A 352 -27.08 -11.26 6.33
N GLN A 353 -27.46 -12.45 6.79
CA GLN A 353 -28.80 -12.72 7.28
C GLN A 353 -29.10 -11.87 8.53
N LYS A 354 -28.21 -11.91 9.53
CA LYS A 354 -28.36 -11.16 10.79
C LYS A 354 -28.38 -9.65 10.57
N HIS A 355 -27.62 -9.13 9.61
CA HIS A 355 -27.70 -7.72 9.22
C HIS A 355 -29.07 -7.33 8.61
N GLN A 356 -29.69 -8.18 7.79
CA GLN A 356 -31.06 -7.93 7.33
C GLN A 356 -32.07 -7.98 8.48
N GLU A 357 -31.93 -8.94 9.40
CA GLU A 357 -32.76 -9.04 10.61
C GLU A 357 -32.61 -7.80 11.51
N LEU A 358 -31.40 -7.24 11.61
CA LEU A 358 -31.12 -5.99 12.33
C LEU A 358 -31.90 -4.82 11.75
N LEU A 359 -31.87 -4.64 10.42
CA LEU A 359 -32.59 -3.57 9.73
C LEU A 359 -34.12 -3.69 9.91
N ALA A 360 -34.65 -4.91 9.78
CA ALA A 360 -36.06 -5.16 10.00
C ALA A 360 -36.49 -4.87 11.45
N SER A 361 -35.66 -5.27 12.42
CA SER A 361 -35.92 -5.04 13.85
C SER A 361 -35.82 -3.55 14.21
N GLN A 362 -34.87 -2.81 13.62
CA GLN A 362 -34.72 -1.38 13.79
C GLN A 362 -35.94 -0.60 13.25
N GLU A 363 -36.44 -1.00 12.08
CA GLU A 363 -37.65 -0.42 11.49
C GLU A 363 -38.89 -0.74 12.34
N ASN A 364 -38.97 -1.94 12.92
CA ASN A 364 -40.03 -2.29 13.87
C ASN A 364 -39.96 -1.41 15.13
N CYS A 365 -38.80 -1.23 15.76
CA CYS A 365 -38.65 -0.30 16.89
C CYS A 365 -39.11 1.12 16.54
N LYS A 366 -38.78 1.60 15.34
CA LYS A 366 -39.20 2.92 14.86
C LYS A 366 -40.73 3.01 14.71
N LYS A 367 -41.35 1.99 14.12
CA LYS A 367 -42.82 1.90 14.01
C LYS A 367 -43.48 1.88 15.38
N SER A 368 -43.02 1.01 16.29
CA SER A 368 -43.52 0.94 17.67
C SER A 368 -43.37 2.28 18.39
N LEU A 369 -42.24 2.99 18.26
CA LEU A 369 -42.07 4.32 18.85
C LEU A 369 -43.12 5.32 18.36
N THR A 370 -43.39 5.38 17.05
CA THR A 370 -44.42 6.29 16.51
C THR A 370 -45.83 5.94 17.01
N LEU A 371 -46.11 4.66 17.25
CA LEU A 371 -47.37 4.21 17.83
C LEU A 371 -47.46 4.54 19.32
N ILE A 372 -46.36 4.41 20.07
CA ILE A 372 -46.26 4.80 21.48
C ILE A 372 -46.47 6.30 21.65
N GLU A 373 -45.86 7.13 20.79
CA GLU A 373 -46.06 8.59 20.81
C GLU A 373 -47.52 8.97 20.54
N LYS A 374 -48.16 8.35 19.54
CA LYS A 374 -49.58 8.56 19.25
C LYS A 374 -50.48 8.07 20.38
N GLY A 375 -50.22 6.89 20.93
CA GLY A 375 -50.97 6.31 22.05
C GLY A 375 -50.86 7.17 23.31
N SER A 376 -49.64 7.61 23.65
CA SER A 376 -49.38 8.54 24.74
C SER A 376 -50.15 9.85 24.58
N GLN A 377 -50.12 10.47 23.39
CA GLN A 377 -50.87 11.70 23.13
C GLN A 377 -52.38 11.49 23.26
N SER A 378 -52.91 10.35 22.80
CA SER A 378 -54.32 9.99 22.93
C SER A 378 -54.72 9.84 24.40
N VAL A 379 -53.93 9.11 25.20
CA VAL A 379 -54.15 8.96 26.65
C VAL A 379 -54.06 10.31 27.35
N GLN A 380 -53.03 11.13 27.06
CA GLN A 380 -52.85 12.46 27.64
C GLN A 380 -54.06 13.35 27.36
N LYS A 381 -54.59 13.34 26.12
CA LYS A 381 -55.79 14.10 25.73
C LYS A 381 -57.02 13.67 26.51
N LEU A 382 -57.28 12.36 26.58
CA LEU A 382 -58.44 11.82 27.31
C LEU A 382 -58.38 12.19 28.80
N VAL A 383 -57.21 12.04 29.43
CA VAL A 383 -56.96 12.40 30.82
C VAL A 383 -57.13 13.90 31.09
N THR A 384 -56.60 14.77 30.22
CA THR A 384 -56.72 16.24 30.40
C THR A 384 -58.12 16.77 30.08
N SER A 385 -58.92 16.06 29.28
CA SER A 385 -60.30 16.42 28.97
C SER A 385 -61.35 15.94 29.99
N SER A 386 -60.93 15.24 31.05
CA SER A 386 -61.79 14.67 32.09
C SER A 386 -62.62 15.74 32.81
N GLN A 387 -63.94 15.54 32.87
CA GLN A 387 -64.91 16.42 33.54
C GLN A 387 -65.26 15.92 34.95
N ALA A 388 -65.00 14.65 35.26
CA ALA A 388 -65.40 13.99 36.51
C ALA A 388 -64.58 14.35 37.77
N ARG A 389 -63.66 15.34 37.70
CA ARG A 389 -62.80 15.83 38.81
C ARG A 389 -61.93 14.76 39.51
N LYS A 390 -61.62 13.64 38.85
CA LYS A 390 -60.64 12.65 39.34
C LYS A 390 -59.21 13.17 39.08
N PRO A 391 -58.31 13.20 40.08
CA PRO A 391 -56.89 13.48 39.85
C PRO A 391 -56.23 12.25 39.20
N TRP A 392 -55.86 12.36 37.93
CA TRP A 392 -55.10 11.33 37.22
C TRP A 392 -53.60 11.62 37.35
N ASP A 393 -52.82 10.70 37.91
CA ASP A 393 -51.36 10.83 38.00
C ASP A 393 -50.68 10.20 36.78
N HIS A 394 -50.04 11.05 35.97
CA HIS A 394 -49.36 10.70 34.73
C HIS A 394 -47.83 10.57 34.87
N THR A 395 -47.27 10.78 36.06
CA THR A 395 -45.80 10.84 36.27
C THR A 395 -45.11 9.54 35.84
N LYS A 396 -45.65 8.38 36.21
CA LYS A 396 -45.07 7.09 35.82
C LYS A 396 -45.17 6.82 34.32
N LEU A 397 -46.32 7.13 33.70
CA LEU A 397 -46.51 6.95 32.26
C LEU A 397 -45.53 7.84 31.48
N GLN A 398 -45.40 9.12 31.86
CA GLN A 398 -44.43 10.05 31.26
C GLN A 398 -42.99 9.55 31.41
N LYS A 399 -42.63 9.01 32.58
CA LYS A 399 -41.32 8.40 32.82
C LYS A 399 -41.08 7.20 31.89
N GLN A 400 -42.05 6.29 31.77
CA GLN A 400 -41.95 5.13 30.87
C GLN A 400 -41.75 5.56 29.40
N ILE A 401 -42.47 6.58 28.95
CA ILE A 401 -42.31 7.10 27.58
C ILE A 401 -40.92 7.71 27.39
N ALA A 402 -40.43 8.50 28.36
CA ALA A 402 -39.09 9.07 28.33
C ALA A 402 -38.00 7.98 28.32
N ASP A 403 -38.18 6.90 29.09
CA ASP A 403 -37.28 5.74 29.12
C ASP A 403 -37.25 5.03 27.76
N VAL A 404 -38.41 4.88 27.09
CA VAL A 404 -38.51 4.35 25.72
C VAL A 404 -37.78 5.25 24.72
N HIS A 405 -37.99 6.57 24.76
CA HIS A 405 -37.27 7.53 23.91
C HIS A 405 -35.75 7.44 24.12
N HIS A 406 -35.30 7.38 25.37
CA HIS A 406 -33.89 7.26 25.70
C HIS A 406 -33.30 5.93 25.20
N ALA A 407 -34.01 4.82 25.40
CA ALA A 407 -33.62 3.51 24.90
C ALA A 407 -33.52 3.47 23.37
N PHE A 408 -34.45 4.12 22.66
CA PHE A 408 -34.41 4.22 21.20
C PHE A 408 -33.21 5.03 20.70
N GLN A 409 -32.92 6.17 21.34
CA GLN A 409 -31.74 6.99 21.00
C GLN A 409 -30.43 6.22 21.26
N SER A 410 -30.35 5.50 22.39
CA SER A 410 -29.22 4.64 22.73
C SER A 410 -29.04 3.52 21.70
N MET A 411 -30.12 2.88 21.27
CA MET A 411 -30.12 1.86 20.21
C MET A 411 -29.61 2.43 18.88
N ILE A 412 -30.13 3.57 18.42
CA ILE A 412 -29.66 4.22 17.19
C ILE A 412 -28.16 4.51 17.26
N LYS A 413 -27.69 5.02 18.40
CA LYS A 413 -26.26 5.29 18.60
C LYS A 413 -25.43 4.00 18.51
N LYS A 414 -25.80 2.96 19.26
CA LYS A 414 -25.11 1.67 19.24
C LYS A 414 -25.07 1.05 17.84
N THR A 415 -26.21 0.98 17.15
CA THR A 415 -26.29 0.46 15.78
C THR A 415 -25.51 1.32 14.79
N GLY A 416 -25.50 2.64 14.98
CA GLY A 416 -24.73 3.57 14.16
C GLY A 416 -23.22 3.42 14.35
N ASP A 417 -22.76 3.25 15.59
CA ASP A 417 -21.35 3.04 15.91
C ASP A 417 -20.87 1.66 15.41
N TRP A 418 -21.69 0.61 15.59
CA TRP A 418 -21.46 -0.71 14.98
C TRP A 418 -21.32 -0.61 13.45
N LYS A 419 -22.21 0.13 12.78
CA LYS A 419 -22.16 0.29 11.32
C LYS A 419 -20.85 0.97 10.87
N LYS A 420 -20.41 2.01 11.57
CA LYS A 420 -19.12 2.67 11.29
C LYS A 420 -17.95 1.71 11.49
N HIS A 421 -17.99 0.91 12.54
CA HIS A 421 -16.97 -0.11 12.81
C HIS A 421 -16.92 -1.15 11.68
N VAL A 422 -18.06 -1.67 11.24
CA VAL A 422 -18.15 -2.62 10.11
C VAL A 422 -17.60 -1.99 8.82
N GLU A 423 -17.97 -0.75 8.52
CA GLU A 423 -17.45 -0.02 7.35
C GLU A 423 -15.93 0.19 7.42
N ALA A 424 -15.39 0.54 8.58
CA ALA A 424 -13.94 0.68 8.78
C ALA A 424 -13.21 -0.65 8.54
N ASN A 425 -13.72 -1.74 9.11
CA ASN A 425 -13.16 -3.09 8.92
C ASN A 425 -13.22 -3.51 7.44
N SER A 426 -14.32 -3.23 6.75
CA SER A 426 -14.46 -3.54 5.33
C SER A 426 -13.42 -2.80 4.46
N ARG A 427 -13.08 -1.55 4.82
CA ARG A 427 -12.06 -0.77 4.13
C ARG A 427 -10.66 -1.33 4.37
N LEU A 428 -10.36 -1.78 5.59
CA LEU A 428 -9.09 -2.41 5.92
C LEU A 428 -8.92 -3.75 5.22
N MET A 429 -9.96 -4.61 5.21
CA MET A 429 -9.94 -5.85 4.41
C MET A 429 -9.71 -5.57 2.93
N LYS A 430 -10.39 -4.56 2.37
CA LYS A 430 -10.20 -4.18 0.96
C LYS A 430 -8.78 -3.73 0.69
N LYS A 431 -8.20 -2.90 1.56
CA LYS A 431 -6.81 -2.42 1.44
C LYS A 431 -5.81 -3.57 1.53
N PHE A 432 -6.04 -4.53 2.44
CA PHE A 432 -5.26 -5.76 2.52
C PHE A 432 -5.33 -6.55 1.20
N GLU A 433 -6.51 -6.87 0.71
CA GLU A 433 -6.67 -7.64 -0.54
C GLU A 433 -6.07 -6.93 -1.76
N GLU A 434 -6.24 -5.60 -1.87
CA GLU A 434 -5.60 -4.80 -2.92
C GLU A 434 -4.07 -4.85 -2.84
N SER A 435 -3.50 -4.67 -1.64
CA SER A 435 -2.06 -4.73 -1.43
C SER A 435 -1.48 -6.13 -1.66
N ARG A 436 -2.25 -7.17 -1.27
CA ARG A 436 -1.91 -8.57 -1.49
C ARG A 436 -1.91 -8.92 -2.98
N ALA A 437 -2.97 -8.54 -3.70
CA ALA A 437 -3.09 -8.79 -5.13
C ALA A 437 -1.97 -8.11 -5.93
N GLU A 438 -1.60 -6.87 -5.56
CA GLU A 438 -0.47 -6.18 -6.19
C GLU A 438 0.86 -6.87 -5.90
N LEU A 439 1.10 -7.29 -4.65
CA LEU A 439 2.31 -8.05 -4.29
C LEU A 439 2.35 -9.41 -5.02
N GLU A 440 1.25 -10.16 -5.03
CA GLU A 440 1.15 -11.44 -5.75
C GLU A 440 1.36 -11.27 -7.26
N LYS A 441 0.87 -10.17 -7.85
CA LYS A 441 1.08 -9.84 -9.26
C LYS A 441 2.56 -9.55 -9.54
N VAL A 442 3.21 -8.71 -8.73
CA VAL A 442 4.64 -8.40 -8.87
C VAL A 442 5.48 -9.67 -8.72
N LEU A 443 5.22 -10.49 -7.70
CA LEU A 443 5.89 -11.75 -7.47
C LEU A 443 5.72 -12.73 -8.65
N ARG A 444 4.50 -12.83 -9.20
CA ARG A 444 4.21 -13.70 -10.34
C ARG A 444 4.97 -13.27 -11.60
N VAL A 445 4.89 -11.98 -11.97
CA VAL A 445 5.62 -11.45 -13.13
C VAL A 445 7.13 -11.63 -12.96
N ALA A 446 7.63 -11.46 -11.74
CA ALA A 446 9.04 -11.67 -11.43
C ALA A 446 9.45 -13.14 -11.57
N GLN A 447 8.64 -14.07 -11.05
CA GLN A 447 8.86 -15.52 -11.19
C GLN A 447 8.81 -15.96 -12.66
N GLU A 448 7.82 -15.50 -13.42
CA GLU A 448 7.73 -15.73 -14.86
C GLU A 448 8.99 -15.20 -15.58
N GLY A 449 9.48 -14.02 -15.19
CA GLY A 449 10.73 -13.44 -15.72
C GLY A 449 12.00 -14.20 -15.33
N LEU A 450 12.03 -14.92 -14.20
CA LEU A 450 13.14 -15.82 -13.84
C LEU A 450 13.17 -17.07 -14.73
N GLU A 451 12.01 -17.57 -15.16
CA GLU A 451 11.88 -18.78 -15.98
C GLU A 451 11.91 -18.50 -17.50
N GLU A 452 11.86 -17.23 -17.90
CA GLU A 452 11.75 -16.84 -19.30
C GLU A 452 13.01 -17.19 -20.11
N LYS A 453 12.78 -17.78 -21.29
CA LYS A 453 13.82 -18.20 -22.25
C LYS A 453 13.68 -17.42 -23.54
N GLY A 454 14.81 -17.04 -24.14
CA GLY A 454 14.84 -16.21 -25.32
C GLY A 454 16.25 -15.69 -25.59
N ASP A 455 16.34 -14.60 -26.35
CA ASP A 455 17.61 -13.92 -26.61
C ASP A 455 18.18 -13.32 -25.31
N PRO A 456 19.41 -13.71 -24.89
CA PRO A 456 19.96 -13.25 -23.63
C PRO A 456 20.16 -11.74 -23.51
N GLU A 457 20.38 -11.03 -24.62
CA GLU A 457 20.67 -9.59 -24.62
C GLU A 457 19.38 -8.78 -24.41
N GLU A 458 18.31 -9.15 -25.09
CA GLU A 458 16.98 -8.58 -24.93
C GLU A 458 16.42 -8.86 -23.53
N LEU A 459 16.55 -10.11 -23.05
CA LEU A 459 16.13 -10.52 -21.71
C LEU A 459 16.90 -9.77 -20.64
N LEU A 460 18.24 -9.65 -20.76
CA LEU A 460 19.06 -8.92 -19.82
C LEU A 460 18.61 -7.47 -19.70
N ARG A 461 18.33 -6.79 -20.82
CA ARG A 461 17.85 -5.40 -20.80
C ARG A 461 16.52 -5.26 -20.07
N ARG A 462 15.51 -6.05 -20.45
CA ARG A 462 14.16 -5.96 -19.87
C ARG A 462 14.14 -6.39 -18.40
N HIS A 463 14.85 -7.47 -18.05
CA HIS A 463 14.89 -7.97 -16.67
C HIS A 463 15.68 -7.03 -15.76
N THR A 464 16.79 -6.44 -16.24
CA THR A 464 17.51 -5.43 -15.46
C THR A 464 16.62 -4.24 -15.14
N GLU A 465 15.84 -3.76 -16.12
CA GLU A 465 14.86 -2.68 -15.92
C GLU A 465 13.78 -3.07 -14.90
N PHE A 466 13.16 -4.23 -15.06
CA PHE A 466 12.12 -4.72 -14.15
C PHE A 466 12.63 -4.93 -12.71
N PHE A 467 13.72 -5.67 -12.52
CA PHE A 467 14.27 -5.95 -11.19
C PHE A 467 14.83 -4.70 -10.50
N SER A 468 15.26 -3.68 -11.26
CA SER A 468 15.66 -2.38 -10.69
C SER A 468 14.47 -1.55 -10.17
N GLN A 469 13.27 -1.81 -10.71
CA GLN A 469 12.03 -1.13 -10.32
C GLN A 469 11.26 -1.88 -9.21
N LEU A 470 11.77 -3.02 -8.71
CA LEU A 470 11.18 -3.73 -7.58
C LEU A 470 11.20 -2.85 -6.33
N ASP A 471 10.09 -2.17 -6.08
CA ASP A 471 9.94 -1.24 -4.97
C ASP A 471 9.55 -1.99 -3.70
N GLN A 472 10.44 -1.93 -2.69
CA GLN A 472 10.18 -2.44 -1.34
C GLN A 472 8.90 -1.86 -0.72
N ARG A 473 8.41 -0.70 -1.18
CA ARG A 473 7.14 -0.11 -0.75
C ARG A 473 5.95 -1.02 -1.00
N VAL A 474 5.96 -1.88 -2.03
CA VAL A 474 4.85 -2.81 -2.31
C VAL A 474 4.74 -3.85 -1.18
N LEU A 475 5.86 -4.44 -0.77
CA LEU A 475 5.89 -5.36 0.38
C LEU A 475 5.53 -4.64 1.68
N ASN A 476 6.07 -3.44 1.91
CA ASN A 476 5.78 -2.67 3.11
C ASN A 476 4.31 -2.25 3.21
N ALA A 477 3.67 -1.92 2.08
CA ALA A 477 2.25 -1.62 2.02
C ALA A 477 1.40 -2.83 2.39
N PHE A 478 1.78 -4.01 1.90
CA PHE A 478 1.15 -5.29 2.27
C PHE A 478 1.34 -5.60 3.77
N LEU A 479 2.58 -5.54 4.29
CA LEU A 479 2.85 -5.80 5.71
C LEU A 479 2.09 -4.82 6.62
N LYS A 480 2.07 -3.53 6.27
CA LYS A 480 1.30 -2.53 7.01
C LYS A 480 -0.20 -2.81 6.96
N ALA A 481 -0.73 -3.22 5.81
CA ALA A 481 -2.13 -3.60 5.71
C ALA A 481 -2.46 -4.84 6.55
N CYS A 482 -1.53 -5.80 6.68
CA CYS A 482 -1.65 -6.95 7.58
C CYS A 482 -1.62 -6.54 9.06
N ASP A 483 -0.70 -5.66 9.46
CA ASP A 483 -0.61 -5.18 10.84
C ASP A 483 -1.91 -4.46 11.24
N GLU A 484 -2.40 -3.54 10.40
CA GLU A 484 -3.68 -2.83 10.61
C GLU A 484 -4.89 -3.79 10.68
N LEU A 485 -4.81 -4.96 10.05
CA LEU A 485 -5.86 -5.99 10.07
C LEU A 485 -5.78 -6.89 11.29
N THR A 486 -4.56 -7.17 11.77
CA THR A 486 -4.29 -8.09 12.88
C THR A 486 -4.91 -7.58 14.17
N ASP A 487 -4.90 -6.26 14.38
CA ASP A 487 -5.50 -5.61 15.55
C ASP A 487 -7.04 -5.77 15.63
N ILE A 488 -7.68 -6.18 14.54
CA ILE A 488 -9.14 -6.15 14.39
C ILE A 488 -9.72 -7.55 14.11
N LEU A 489 -8.94 -8.44 13.52
CA LEU A 489 -9.39 -9.78 13.16
C LEU A 489 -9.51 -10.71 14.37
N PRO A 490 -10.50 -11.62 14.39
CA PRO A 490 -10.57 -12.70 15.37
C PRO A 490 -9.36 -13.66 15.26
N GLU A 491 -8.96 -14.29 16.36
CA GLU A 491 -7.81 -15.22 16.43
C GLU A 491 -7.86 -16.32 15.36
N GLN A 492 -9.06 -16.78 14.98
CA GLN A 492 -9.27 -17.80 13.95
C GLN A 492 -8.84 -17.33 12.55
N GLU A 493 -9.07 -16.07 12.21
CA GLU A 493 -8.70 -15.49 10.89
C GLU A 493 -7.28 -14.94 10.89
N GLN A 494 -6.74 -14.58 12.06
CA GLN A 494 -5.34 -14.15 12.20
C GLN A 494 -4.34 -15.23 11.77
N GLN A 495 -4.64 -16.54 11.97
CA GLN A 495 -3.77 -17.61 11.49
C GLN A 495 -3.63 -17.61 9.96
N GLY A 496 -4.73 -17.49 9.22
CA GLY A 496 -4.72 -17.43 7.77
C GLY A 496 -3.97 -16.20 7.24
N LEU A 497 -4.11 -15.05 7.91
CA LEU A 497 -3.35 -13.84 7.61
C LEU A 497 -1.84 -14.04 7.82
N GLN A 498 -1.44 -14.61 8.96
CA GLN A 498 -0.02 -14.87 9.26
C GLN A 498 0.62 -15.85 8.28
N GLU A 499 -0.12 -16.87 7.84
CA GLU A 499 0.34 -17.80 6.80
C GLU A 499 0.53 -17.10 5.46
N ALA A 500 -0.40 -16.24 5.05
CA ALA A 500 -0.26 -15.44 3.84
C ALA A 500 0.96 -14.52 3.91
N VAL A 501 1.17 -13.83 5.05
CA VAL A 501 2.35 -13.01 5.30
C VAL A 501 3.63 -13.82 5.20
N ARG A 502 3.72 -14.95 5.92
CA ARG A 502 4.92 -15.81 5.87
C ARG A 502 5.20 -16.30 4.45
N LYS A 503 4.17 -16.72 3.71
CA LYS A 503 4.32 -17.22 2.34
C LYS A 503 4.80 -16.13 1.38
N LEU A 504 4.12 -14.98 1.32
CA LEU A 504 4.45 -13.91 0.38
C LEU A 504 5.77 -13.22 0.74
N HIS A 505 6.04 -13.01 2.03
CA HIS A 505 7.32 -12.46 2.49
C HIS A 505 8.49 -13.42 2.19
N LYS A 506 8.29 -14.74 2.35
CA LYS A 506 9.29 -15.73 1.93
C LYS A 506 9.53 -15.66 0.42
N GLN A 507 8.48 -15.67 -0.40
CA GLN A 507 8.60 -15.56 -1.86
C GLN A 507 9.31 -14.28 -2.30
N TRP A 508 9.04 -13.15 -1.65
CA TRP A 508 9.75 -11.89 -1.91
C TRP A 508 11.23 -11.99 -1.56
N LYS A 509 11.56 -12.61 -0.43
CA LYS A 509 12.96 -12.80 0.01
C LYS A 509 13.72 -13.76 -0.91
N ASP A 510 13.09 -14.85 -1.31
CA ASP A 510 13.64 -15.81 -2.26
C ASP A 510 13.90 -15.10 -3.61
N LEU A 511 12.94 -14.30 -4.09
CA LEU A 511 13.09 -13.47 -5.30
C LEU A 511 14.25 -12.46 -5.19
N GLN A 512 14.37 -11.74 -4.07
CA GLN A 512 15.48 -10.81 -3.83
C GLN A 512 16.84 -11.52 -3.82
N GLY A 513 16.88 -12.79 -3.38
CA GLY A 513 18.06 -13.63 -3.42
C GLY A 513 18.38 -14.11 -4.84
N GLU A 514 17.39 -14.57 -5.60
CA GLU A 514 17.56 -15.20 -6.92
C GLU A 514 17.76 -14.20 -8.06
N ALA A 515 17.10 -13.03 -8.02
CA ALA A 515 17.13 -12.05 -9.11
C ALA A 515 18.55 -11.57 -9.49
N PRO A 516 19.47 -11.25 -8.55
CA PRO A 516 20.84 -10.89 -8.89
C PRO A 516 21.61 -12.01 -9.61
N TYR A 517 21.37 -13.27 -9.22
CA TYR A 517 22.01 -14.42 -9.85
C TYR A 517 21.45 -14.68 -11.25
N HIS A 518 20.13 -14.54 -11.44
CA HIS A 518 19.50 -14.61 -12.78
C HIS A 518 20.07 -13.57 -13.74
N LEU A 519 20.19 -12.31 -13.29
CA LEU A 519 20.81 -11.25 -14.09
C LEU A 519 22.28 -11.56 -14.41
N LEU A 520 22.99 -12.23 -13.50
CA LEU A 520 24.37 -12.66 -13.72
C LEU A 520 24.45 -13.82 -14.73
N HIS A 521 23.52 -14.78 -14.67
CA HIS A 521 23.38 -15.85 -15.69
C HIS A 521 23.14 -15.28 -17.08
N LEU A 522 22.22 -14.32 -17.21
CA LEU A 522 21.94 -13.65 -18.49
C LEU A 522 23.17 -12.88 -19.00
N LYS A 523 23.92 -12.18 -18.14
CA LYS A 523 25.19 -11.53 -18.53
C LYS A 523 26.22 -12.52 -19.04
N ILE A 524 26.36 -13.67 -18.38
CA ILE A 524 27.29 -14.73 -18.82
C ILE A 524 26.84 -15.30 -20.16
N ALA A 525 25.54 -15.52 -20.35
CA ALA A 525 24.98 -15.99 -21.61
C ALA A 525 25.22 -15.01 -22.77
N VAL A 526 25.00 -13.70 -22.57
CA VAL A 526 25.30 -12.65 -23.57
C VAL A 526 26.78 -12.66 -23.96
N GLU A 527 27.68 -12.70 -22.97
CA GLU A 527 29.12 -12.69 -23.26
C GLU A 527 29.58 -14.00 -23.91
N LYS A 528 28.95 -15.14 -23.58
CA LYS A 528 29.17 -16.42 -24.25
C LYS A 528 28.71 -16.39 -25.71
N ASP A 529 27.56 -15.82 -26.00
CA ASP A 529 27.05 -15.71 -27.37
C ASP A 529 27.94 -14.81 -28.22
N ARG A 530 28.39 -13.68 -27.65
CA ARG A 530 29.37 -12.79 -28.28
C ARG A 530 30.72 -13.48 -28.49
N PHE A 531 31.21 -14.23 -27.51
CA PHE A 531 32.43 -15.03 -27.64
C PHE A 531 32.30 -16.04 -28.78
N SER A 532 31.18 -16.77 -28.82
CA SER A 532 30.92 -17.80 -29.83
C SER A 532 30.83 -17.19 -31.23
N ALA A 533 30.20 -16.03 -31.39
CA ALA A 533 30.14 -15.32 -32.67
C ALA A 533 31.53 -14.95 -33.20
N VAL A 534 32.43 -14.46 -32.34
CA VAL A 534 33.81 -14.11 -32.74
C VAL A 534 34.65 -15.37 -33.02
N VAL A 535 34.42 -16.47 -32.29
CA VAL A 535 35.04 -17.77 -32.60
C VAL A 535 34.62 -18.28 -33.97
N GLU A 536 33.34 -18.20 -34.32
CA GLU A 536 32.85 -18.60 -35.64
C GLU A 536 33.33 -17.66 -36.75
N GLU A 537 33.46 -16.36 -36.50
CA GLU A 537 34.12 -15.42 -37.43
C GLU A 537 35.56 -15.83 -37.73
N CYS A 538 36.34 -16.17 -36.69
CA CYS A 538 37.71 -16.65 -36.87
C CYS A 538 37.76 -17.97 -37.65
N LYS A 539 36.85 -18.92 -37.36
CA LYS A 539 36.79 -20.20 -38.10
C LYS A 539 36.42 -19.99 -39.57
N ALA A 540 35.47 -19.10 -39.86
CA ALA A 540 35.06 -18.77 -41.22
C ALA A 540 36.22 -18.16 -42.01
N GLU A 541 37.01 -17.28 -41.41
CA GLU A 541 38.22 -16.72 -42.03
C GLU A 541 39.26 -17.82 -42.30
N LEU A 542 39.55 -18.70 -41.34
CA LEU A 542 40.48 -19.83 -41.55
C LEU A 542 40.03 -20.76 -42.67
N GLU A 543 38.73 -21.02 -42.79
CA GLU A 543 38.16 -21.83 -43.87
C GLU A 543 38.29 -21.11 -45.22
N GLN A 544 38.08 -19.79 -45.24
CA GLN A 544 38.27 -18.95 -46.43
C GLN A 544 39.73 -18.92 -46.88
N GLU A 545 40.68 -18.71 -45.97
CA GLU A 545 42.12 -18.74 -46.24
C GLU A 545 42.54 -20.10 -46.82
N THR A 546 42.06 -21.21 -46.24
CA THR A 546 42.36 -22.57 -46.72
C THR A 546 41.82 -22.80 -48.13
N LYS A 547 40.65 -22.23 -48.48
CA LYS A 547 40.05 -22.32 -49.82
C LYS A 547 40.77 -21.46 -50.86
N LEU A 548 41.22 -20.26 -50.48
CA LEU A 548 41.85 -19.29 -51.38
C LEU A 548 43.35 -19.55 -51.59
N ALA A 549 44.01 -20.25 -50.65
CA ALA A 549 45.45 -20.56 -50.73
C ALA A 549 45.90 -21.16 -52.08
N PRO A 550 45.21 -22.15 -52.68
CA PRO A 550 45.64 -22.73 -53.96
C PRO A 550 45.39 -21.82 -55.18
N GLN A 551 44.54 -20.79 -55.07
CA GLN A 551 44.11 -19.94 -56.19
C GLN A 551 44.87 -18.61 -56.23
N GLU A 552 45.03 -17.95 -55.09
CA GLU A 552 45.64 -16.62 -54.98
C GLU A 552 47.12 -16.65 -54.56
N GLY A 553 47.61 -17.82 -54.15
CA GLY A 553 48.98 -18.09 -53.75
C GLY A 553 49.27 -17.84 -52.27
N SER A 554 50.06 -18.72 -51.66
CA SER A 554 50.31 -18.71 -50.21
C SER A 554 50.94 -17.39 -49.72
N GLU A 555 51.77 -16.73 -50.53
CA GLU A 555 52.42 -15.46 -50.17
C GLU A 555 51.43 -14.33 -49.86
N LYS A 556 50.29 -14.27 -50.56
CA LYS A 556 49.26 -13.26 -50.34
C LYS A 556 48.45 -13.59 -49.09
N ILE A 557 48.01 -14.85 -48.99
CA ILE A 557 47.19 -15.32 -47.86
C ILE A 557 47.97 -15.27 -46.53
N ILE A 558 49.29 -15.56 -46.51
CA ILE A 558 50.14 -15.40 -45.31
C ILE A 558 50.14 -13.96 -44.79
N LYS A 559 50.14 -12.96 -45.68
CA LYS A 559 50.12 -11.55 -45.27
C LYS A 559 48.76 -11.16 -44.70
N GLU A 560 47.68 -11.63 -45.31
CA GLU A 560 46.30 -11.41 -44.83
C GLU A 560 46.06 -12.10 -43.48
N HIS A 561 46.50 -13.36 -43.35
CA HIS A 561 46.46 -14.14 -42.10
C HIS A 561 47.18 -13.43 -40.94
N ARG A 562 48.40 -12.93 -41.19
CA ARG A 562 49.17 -12.16 -40.18
C ARG A 562 48.47 -10.85 -39.78
N VAL A 563 47.69 -10.23 -40.67
CA VAL A 563 46.96 -8.98 -40.36
C VAL A 563 45.69 -9.30 -39.57
N PHE A 564 44.90 -10.28 -40.02
CA PHE A 564 43.64 -10.66 -39.38
C PHE A 564 43.87 -11.27 -37.99
N PHE A 565 44.83 -12.18 -37.85
CA PHE A 565 45.22 -12.80 -36.58
C PHE A 565 46.41 -12.10 -35.89
N SER A 566 46.56 -10.79 -36.09
CA SER A 566 47.55 -9.98 -35.37
C SER A 566 47.24 -9.87 -33.87
N ASP A 567 48.12 -9.21 -33.10
CA ASP A 567 47.93 -8.92 -31.67
C ASP A 567 46.64 -8.13 -31.33
N LYS A 568 45.94 -7.60 -32.35
CA LYS A 568 44.64 -6.93 -32.23
C LYS A 568 43.51 -7.68 -32.94
N GLY A 569 43.76 -8.89 -33.38
CA GLY A 569 42.84 -9.71 -34.13
C GLY A 569 41.65 -10.22 -33.30
N PRO A 570 40.62 -10.76 -33.97
CA PRO A 570 39.39 -11.20 -33.31
C PRO A 570 39.62 -12.30 -32.25
N HIS A 571 40.64 -13.15 -32.39
CA HIS A 571 40.97 -14.18 -31.39
C HIS A 571 41.41 -13.60 -30.01
N HIS A 572 42.03 -12.40 -29.98
CA HIS A 572 42.30 -11.69 -28.72
C HIS A 572 41.05 -11.03 -28.12
N LEU A 573 40.05 -10.70 -28.95
CA LEU A 573 38.74 -10.29 -28.45
C LEU A 573 38.08 -11.47 -27.73
N CYS A 574 38.21 -12.70 -28.24
CA CYS A 574 37.77 -13.91 -27.53
C CYS A 574 38.46 -14.08 -26.17
N GLU A 575 39.76 -13.82 -26.05
CA GLU A 575 40.47 -13.85 -24.75
C GLU A 575 39.90 -12.84 -23.74
N LYS A 576 39.67 -11.60 -24.17
CA LYS A 576 39.09 -10.56 -23.32
C LYS A 576 37.67 -10.90 -22.87
N ARG A 577 36.87 -11.47 -23.78
CA ARG A 577 35.51 -11.94 -23.48
C ARG A 577 35.54 -13.12 -22.52
N LEU A 578 36.47 -14.06 -22.68
CA LEU A 578 36.68 -15.18 -21.77
C LEU A 578 37.05 -14.70 -20.35
N GLN A 579 37.95 -13.72 -20.22
CA GLN A 579 38.30 -13.12 -18.92
C GLN A 579 37.08 -12.49 -18.24
N LEU A 580 36.23 -11.81 -19.01
CA LEU A 580 34.99 -11.24 -18.50
C LEU A 580 33.99 -12.34 -18.08
N ILE A 581 33.86 -13.41 -18.87
CA ILE A 581 33.05 -14.58 -18.51
C ILE A 581 33.58 -15.22 -17.21
N GLU A 582 34.90 -15.37 -17.05
CA GLU A 582 35.54 -15.88 -15.83
C GLU A 582 35.25 -15.00 -14.60
N GLU A 583 35.35 -13.67 -14.74
CA GLU A 583 35.02 -12.74 -13.67
C GLU A 583 33.54 -12.83 -13.27
N LEU A 584 32.63 -12.94 -14.25
CA LEU A 584 31.20 -13.07 -14.02
C LEU A 584 30.86 -14.44 -13.40
N CYS A 585 31.44 -15.54 -13.88
CA CYS A 585 31.30 -16.88 -13.30
C CYS A 585 31.90 -16.95 -11.87
N GLY A 586 32.92 -16.16 -11.57
CA GLY A 586 33.51 -16.05 -10.23
C GLY A 586 32.55 -15.46 -9.18
N LYS A 587 31.54 -14.69 -9.61
CA LYS A 587 30.50 -14.09 -8.75
C LYS A 587 29.32 -15.04 -8.48
N LEU A 588 29.25 -16.19 -9.16
CA LEU A 588 28.24 -17.22 -8.93
C LEU A 588 28.64 -18.18 -7.79
N PRO A 589 27.66 -18.82 -7.11
CA PRO A 589 27.92 -19.89 -6.14
C PRO A 589 28.71 -21.07 -6.75
N VAL A 590 29.49 -21.77 -5.92
CA VAL A 590 30.39 -22.86 -6.38
C VAL A 590 29.65 -24.03 -7.03
N GLN A 591 28.40 -24.29 -6.64
CA GLN A 591 27.57 -25.39 -7.16
C GLN A 591 26.75 -25.01 -8.40
N ASP A 592 26.89 -23.77 -8.91
CA ASP A 592 26.10 -23.29 -10.03
C ASP A 592 26.58 -23.90 -11.37
N PRO A 593 25.71 -24.56 -12.15
CA PRO A 593 26.09 -25.23 -13.39
C PRO A 593 26.56 -24.26 -14.49
N VAL A 594 26.19 -22.97 -14.43
CA VAL A 594 26.61 -21.97 -15.42
C VAL A 594 28.09 -21.64 -15.29
N ARG A 595 28.71 -21.95 -14.15
CA ARG A 595 30.15 -21.74 -13.89
C ARG A 595 31.05 -22.52 -14.86
N ASP A 596 30.57 -23.67 -15.35
CA ASP A 596 31.29 -24.50 -16.33
C ASP A 596 31.34 -23.87 -17.74
N THR A 597 30.57 -22.80 -17.99
CA THR A 597 30.60 -22.05 -19.25
C THR A 597 31.98 -21.49 -19.56
N SER A 598 32.72 -21.04 -18.54
CA SER A 598 34.11 -20.58 -18.70
C SER A 598 35.02 -21.71 -19.19
N GLY A 599 34.87 -22.93 -18.65
CA GLY A 599 35.65 -24.10 -19.09
C GLY A 599 35.38 -24.49 -20.54
N ALA A 600 34.12 -24.43 -20.97
CA ALA A 600 33.73 -24.66 -22.36
C ALA A 600 34.33 -23.60 -23.31
N CYS A 601 34.26 -22.32 -22.95
CA CYS A 601 34.85 -21.23 -23.75
C CYS A 601 36.39 -21.31 -23.77
N HIS A 602 37.02 -21.71 -22.67
CA HIS A 602 38.46 -21.92 -22.60
C HIS A 602 38.91 -23.04 -23.55
N THR A 603 38.15 -24.13 -23.60
CA THR A 603 38.42 -25.25 -24.52
C THR A 603 38.27 -24.81 -25.97
N ALA A 604 37.17 -24.11 -26.31
CA ALA A 604 36.93 -23.60 -27.67
C ALA A 604 38.01 -22.59 -28.12
N LEU A 605 38.49 -21.72 -27.23
CA LEU A 605 39.58 -20.79 -27.55
C LEU A 605 40.91 -21.52 -27.80
N LYS A 606 41.21 -22.55 -27.00
CA LYS A 606 42.41 -23.36 -27.19
C LYS A 606 42.37 -24.10 -28.53
N GLU A 607 41.23 -24.66 -28.88
CA GLU A 607 41.01 -25.29 -30.19
C GLU A 607 41.16 -24.28 -31.33
N LEU A 608 40.57 -23.08 -31.20
CA LEU A 608 40.68 -22.03 -32.21
C LEU A 608 42.14 -21.63 -32.44
N LYS A 609 42.92 -21.39 -31.38
CA LYS A 609 44.35 -21.06 -31.49
C LYS A 609 45.13 -22.16 -32.20
N ALA A 610 44.88 -23.42 -31.85
CA ALA A 610 45.49 -24.56 -32.54
C ALA A 610 45.11 -24.61 -34.03
N SER A 611 43.87 -24.27 -34.40
CA SER A 611 43.47 -24.16 -35.81
C SER A 611 44.15 -23.00 -36.53
N ILE A 612 44.30 -21.83 -35.91
CA ILE A 612 45.04 -20.68 -36.46
C ILE A 612 46.49 -21.07 -36.75
N ASP A 613 47.18 -21.64 -35.75
CA ASP A 613 48.57 -22.05 -35.87
C ASP A 613 48.77 -23.12 -36.96
N ASN A 614 47.84 -24.09 -37.05
CA ASN A 614 47.90 -25.15 -38.05
C ASN A 614 47.67 -24.63 -39.48
N THR A 615 46.67 -23.77 -39.70
CA THR A 615 46.44 -23.14 -41.02
C THR A 615 47.63 -22.27 -41.41
N TYR A 616 48.21 -21.53 -40.47
CA TYR A 616 49.42 -20.74 -40.70
C TYR A 616 50.61 -21.60 -41.13
N ALA A 617 50.85 -22.72 -40.43
CA ALA A 617 51.90 -23.68 -40.78
C ALA A 617 51.70 -24.26 -42.19
N MET A 618 50.48 -24.66 -42.54
CA MET A 618 50.14 -25.15 -43.87
C MET A 618 50.45 -24.13 -44.98
N LEU A 619 50.16 -22.84 -44.74
CA LEU A 619 50.47 -21.78 -45.69
C LEU A 619 52.00 -21.52 -45.80
N VAL A 620 52.71 -21.56 -44.68
CA VAL A 620 54.17 -21.35 -44.62
C VAL A 620 54.94 -22.52 -45.25
N ASP A 621 54.38 -23.73 -45.28
CA ASP A 621 55.01 -24.89 -45.90
C ASP A 621 54.63 -25.10 -47.37
N ASP A 622 53.74 -24.28 -47.95
CA ASP A 622 53.35 -24.41 -49.36
C ASP A 622 54.51 -23.98 -50.31
N PRO A 623 54.96 -24.86 -51.24
CA PRO A 623 56.06 -24.57 -52.15
C PRO A 623 55.70 -23.62 -53.31
N ASP A 624 54.43 -23.25 -53.49
CA ASP A 624 53.96 -22.42 -54.61
C ASP A 624 54.70 -21.07 -54.75
N LYS A 625 55.00 -20.40 -53.63
CA LYS A 625 55.72 -19.12 -53.54
C LYS A 625 57.15 -19.18 -54.08
N TRP A 626 57.74 -20.37 -54.12
CA TRP A 626 59.09 -20.59 -54.65
C TRP A 626 59.12 -20.85 -56.15
N LYS A 627 57.98 -21.00 -56.85
CA LYS A 627 57.94 -21.38 -58.28
C LYS A 627 58.71 -20.42 -59.20
N ASP A 628 58.44 -19.12 -59.15
CA ASP A 628 59.13 -18.12 -60.01
C ASP A 628 60.61 -17.99 -59.64
N TYR A 629 60.92 -18.03 -58.33
CA TYR A 629 62.31 -18.03 -57.84
C TYR A 629 63.10 -19.24 -58.37
N THR A 630 62.56 -20.45 -58.22
CA THR A 630 63.22 -21.70 -58.62
C THR A 630 63.40 -21.78 -60.14
N SER A 631 62.41 -21.31 -60.90
CA SER A 631 62.49 -21.26 -62.38
C SER A 631 63.62 -20.35 -62.86
N ARG A 632 63.65 -19.08 -62.39
CA ARG A 632 64.69 -18.12 -62.79
C ARG A 632 66.07 -18.46 -62.26
N PHE A 633 66.14 -19.06 -61.07
CA PHE A 633 67.38 -19.60 -60.51
C PHE A 633 67.98 -20.67 -61.42
N SER A 634 67.15 -21.62 -61.86
CA SER A 634 67.55 -22.71 -62.76
C SER A 634 68.01 -22.19 -64.12
N GLU A 635 67.27 -21.23 -64.70
CA GLU A 635 67.64 -20.58 -65.97
C GLU A 635 68.99 -19.87 -65.84
N PHE A 636 69.18 -19.05 -64.80
CA PHE A 636 70.42 -18.31 -64.58
C PHE A 636 71.62 -19.25 -64.32
N SER A 637 71.42 -20.33 -63.56
CA SER A 637 72.45 -21.35 -63.30
C SER A 637 72.93 -22.05 -64.58
N SER A 638 71.98 -22.41 -65.46
CA SER A 638 72.31 -23.01 -66.76
C SER A 638 73.11 -22.06 -67.65
N TRP A 639 72.76 -20.76 -67.64
CA TRP A 639 73.43 -19.73 -68.43
C TRP A 639 74.87 -19.46 -67.95
N VAL A 640 75.09 -19.32 -66.64
CA VAL A 640 76.44 -19.11 -66.06
C VAL A 640 77.37 -20.26 -66.44
N SER A 641 76.87 -21.50 -66.37
CA SER A 641 77.62 -22.70 -66.71
C SER A 641 78.00 -22.73 -68.20
N ALA A 642 77.07 -22.37 -69.10
CA ALA A 642 77.30 -22.34 -70.55
C ALA A 642 78.35 -21.29 -70.96
N LYS A 643 78.29 -20.06 -70.45
CA LYS A 643 79.24 -18.99 -70.80
C LYS A 643 80.64 -19.26 -70.21
N LYS A 644 80.72 -19.91 -69.03
CA LYS A 644 82.00 -20.30 -68.41
C LYS A 644 82.75 -21.32 -69.26
N ALA A 645 82.03 -22.25 -69.87
CA ALA A 645 82.60 -23.21 -70.82
C ALA A 645 83.12 -22.53 -72.10
N CYS A 646 82.46 -21.48 -72.57
CA CYS A 646 82.87 -20.72 -73.77
C CYS A 646 84.18 -19.95 -73.57
N LEU A 647 84.32 -19.18 -72.48
CA LEU A 647 85.56 -18.43 -72.19
C LEU A 647 86.77 -19.33 -71.94
N LYS A 648 86.55 -20.52 -71.37
CA LYS A 648 87.62 -21.49 -71.15
C LYS A 648 88.18 -22.04 -72.47
N LYS A 649 87.33 -22.24 -73.49
CA LYS A 649 87.77 -22.64 -74.84
C LYS A 649 88.64 -21.58 -75.51
N ILE A 650 88.30 -20.29 -75.37
CA ILE A 650 89.05 -19.17 -75.97
C ILE A 650 90.45 -19.04 -75.36
N LYS A 651 90.62 -19.34 -74.07
CA LYS A 651 91.91 -19.28 -73.38
C LYS A 651 92.92 -20.35 -73.87
N ASP A 652 92.44 -21.46 -74.41
CA ASP A 652 93.28 -22.62 -74.75
C ASP A 652 93.76 -22.64 -76.23
N GLU A 653 93.35 -21.67 -77.09
CA GLU A 653 93.76 -21.53 -78.51
C GLU A 653 94.81 -20.39 -78.75
N PRO A 654 95.79 -20.54 -79.69
CA PRO A 654 96.79 -19.51 -79.98
C PRO A 654 96.26 -18.34 -80.85
N ILE A 655 96.59 -17.10 -80.46
CA ILE A 655 96.18 -15.85 -81.15
C ILE A 655 97.20 -15.50 -82.25
N ASP A 656 96.75 -15.27 -83.48
CA ASP A 656 97.54 -14.82 -84.63
C ASP A 656 96.94 -13.54 -85.26
N THR A 657 97.63 -12.96 -86.26
CA THR A 657 97.17 -11.72 -86.94
C THR A 657 95.87 -11.87 -87.75
N GLY A 658 95.35 -13.09 -87.96
CA GLY A 658 94.11 -13.36 -88.69
C GLY A 658 92.88 -13.61 -87.79
N ASN A 659 93.06 -14.15 -86.59
CA ASN A 659 91.96 -14.50 -85.67
C ASN A 659 91.69 -13.47 -84.55
N HIS A 660 92.57 -12.48 -84.37
CA HIS A 660 92.50 -11.48 -83.30
C HIS A 660 91.17 -10.70 -83.26
N ASP A 661 90.60 -10.34 -84.43
CA ASP A 661 89.39 -9.51 -84.49
C ASP A 661 88.09 -10.30 -84.20
N GLU A 662 88.01 -11.58 -84.57
CA GLU A 662 86.86 -12.46 -84.26
C GLU A 662 86.81 -12.83 -82.78
N VAL A 663 87.97 -13.17 -82.18
CA VAL A 663 88.08 -13.48 -80.75
C VAL A 663 87.73 -12.27 -79.89
N LYS A 664 88.13 -11.07 -80.32
CA LYS A 664 87.75 -9.81 -79.67
C LYS A 664 86.23 -9.58 -79.69
N HIS A 665 85.55 -9.86 -80.80
CA HIS A 665 84.09 -9.71 -80.89
C HIS A 665 83.33 -10.65 -79.94
N VAL A 666 83.72 -11.93 -79.85
CA VAL A 666 83.06 -12.90 -78.95
C VAL A 666 83.28 -12.56 -77.47
N VAL A 667 84.48 -12.08 -77.11
CA VAL A 667 84.80 -11.62 -75.76
C VAL A 667 83.99 -10.36 -75.40
N ASP A 668 83.85 -9.41 -76.33
CA ASP A 668 83.02 -8.21 -76.15
C ASP A 668 81.51 -8.57 -76.01
N GLU A 669 81.02 -9.58 -76.74
CA GLU A 669 79.64 -10.06 -76.62
C GLU A 669 79.38 -10.72 -75.25
N ILE A 670 80.30 -11.56 -74.76
CA ILE A 670 80.20 -12.17 -73.42
C ILE A 670 80.30 -11.10 -72.32
N ARG A 671 81.14 -10.07 -72.50
CA ARG A 671 81.22 -8.92 -71.59
C ARG A 671 79.89 -8.18 -71.51
N ASN A 672 79.28 -7.89 -72.65
CA ASN A 672 77.97 -7.23 -72.71
C ASN A 672 76.88 -8.09 -72.07
N ASP A 673 76.85 -9.41 -72.32
CA ASP A 673 75.88 -10.33 -71.71
C ASP A 673 76.05 -10.42 -70.18
N ILE A 674 77.28 -10.45 -69.67
CA ILE A 674 77.57 -10.46 -68.23
C ILE A 674 77.08 -9.17 -67.56
N THR A 675 77.26 -8.01 -68.19
CA THR A 675 76.72 -6.75 -67.66
C THR A 675 75.19 -6.74 -67.64
N LYS A 676 74.52 -7.29 -68.66
CA LYS A 676 73.04 -7.40 -68.69
C LYS A 676 72.48 -8.42 -67.70
N LYS A 677 73.15 -9.55 -67.48
CA LYS A 677 72.68 -10.64 -66.60
C LYS A 677 73.07 -10.45 -65.12
N GLY A 678 73.88 -9.45 -64.77
CA GLY A 678 74.18 -9.07 -63.39
C GLY A 678 72.92 -8.69 -62.57
N GLU A 679 71.91 -8.12 -63.23
CA GLU A 679 70.61 -7.80 -62.62
C GLU A 679 69.86 -9.06 -62.14
N SER A 680 70.03 -10.20 -62.81
CA SER A 680 69.37 -11.46 -62.43
C SER A 680 69.84 -12.00 -61.07
N VAL A 681 71.12 -11.83 -60.71
CA VAL A 681 71.64 -12.17 -59.37
C VAL A 681 71.08 -11.22 -58.32
N SER A 682 70.98 -9.93 -58.63
CA SER A 682 70.44 -8.93 -57.71
C SER A 682 68.95 -9.16 -57.45
N TRP A 683 68.20 -9.58 -58.47
CA TRP A 683 66.79 -9.96 -58.36
C TRP A 683 66.63 -11.22 -57.52
N LEU A 684 67.39 -12.29 -57.78
CA LEU A 684 67.34 -13.51 -56.98
C LEU A 684 67.67 -13.23 -55.51
N LYS A 685 68.69 -12.41 -55.21
CA LYS A 685 69.02 -12.02 -53.82
C LYS A 685 67.90 -11.21 -53.15
N SER A 686 67.29 -10.28 -53.88
CA SER A 686 66.20 -9.45 -53.35
C SER A 686 64.91 -10.25 -53.15
N ARG A 687 64.59 -11.16 -54.08
CA ARG A 687 63.42 -12.04 -54.01
C ARG A 687 63.59 -13.09 -52.93
N LEU A 688 64.78 -13.69 -52.78
CA LEU A 688 65.10 -14.61 -51.68
C LEU A 688 64.87 -13.92 -50.32
N LYS A 689 65.40 -12.71 -50.14
CA LYS A 689 65.20 -11.94 -48.89
C LYS A 689 63.71 -11.76 -48.55
N HIS A 690 62.86 -11.51 -49.56
CA HIS A 690 61.42 -11.41 -49.34
C HIS A 690 60.77 -12.76 -49.03
N LEU A 691 61.19 -13.84 -49.70
CA LEU A 691 60.65 -15.18 -49.48
C LEU A 691 61.10 -15.77 -48.13
N THR A 692 62.25 -15.37 -47.59
CA THR A 692 62.74 -15.74 -46.26
C THR A 692 61.77 -15.29 -45.16
N ASP A 693 61.14 -14.12 -45.29
CA ASP A 693 60.21 -13.59 -44.29
C ASP A 693 58.85 -14.34 -44.24
N ILE A 694 58.58 -15.20 -45.23
CA ILE A 694 57.28 -15.87 -45.45
C ILE A 694 57.40 -17.39 -45.70
N SER A 695 58.57 -17.97 -45.45
CA SER A 695 58.85 -19.40 -45.59
C SER A 695 59.51 -19.95 -44.32
N SER A 696 59.61 -21.27 -44.20
CA SER A 696 60.32 -21.89 -43.09
C SER A 696 61.83 -21.54 -43.11
N GLU A 697 62.43 -21.47 -41.93
CA GLU A 697 63.84 -21.09 -41.75
C GLU A 697 64.77 -22.09 -42.44
N ASP A 698 64.45 -23.39 -42.36
CA ASP A 698 65.19 -24.47 -43.03
C ASP A 698 65.19 -24.34 -44.56
N GLU A 699 64.04 -24.01 -45.15
CA GLU A 699 63.89 -23.90 -46.60
C GLU A 699 64.51 -22.60 -47.14
N ALA A 700 64.39 -21.51 -46.38
CA ALA A 700 65.06 -20.24 -46.69
C ALA A 700 66.60 -20.35 -46.63
N GLN A 701 67.13 -21.06 -45.63
CA GLN A 701 68.57 -21.30 -45.48
C GLN A 701 69.11 -22.13 -46.66
N LYS A 702 68.45 -23.25 -46.98
CA LYS A 702 68.82 -24.12 -48.11
C LYS A 702 68.88 -23.35 -49.44
N ARG A 703 67.87 -22.53 -49.73
CA ARG A 703 67.83 -21.71 -50.97
C ARG A 703 68.83 -20.55 -50.95
N GLY A 704 69.21 -20.07 -49.77
CA GLY A 704 70.28 -19.09 -49.59
C GLY A 704 71.66 -19.65 -49.89
N ASP A 705 71.95 -20.87 -49.45
CA ASP A 705 73.21 -21.56 -49.72
C ASP A 705 73.36 -21.86 -51.23
N GLU A 706 72.31 -22.35 -51.88
CA GLU A 706 72.27 -22.57 -53.34
C GLU A 706 72.54 -21.28 -54.14
N LEU A 707 72.03 -20.12 -53.68
CA LEU A 707 72.27 -18.82 -54.32
C LEU A 707 73.68 -18.27 -54.06
N ALA A 708 74.25 -18.54 -52.89
CA ALA A 708 75.64 -18.18 -52.60
C ALA A 708 76.60 -18.92 -53.54
N GLU A 709 76.37 -20.21 -53.77
CA GLU A 709 77.15 -21.03 -54.69
C GLU A 709 77.03 -20.52 -56.14
N LEU A 710 75.81 -20.24 -56.62
CA LEU A 710 75.59 -19.70 -57.96
C LEU A 710 76.20 -18.29 -58.14
N SER A 711 76.09 -17.42 -57.12
CA SER A 711 76.72 -16.11 -57.11
C SER A 711 78.25 -16.21 -57.14
N SER A 712 78.84 -17.23 -56.51
CA SER A 712 80.28 -17.49 -56.58
C SER A 712 80.71 -17.96 -57.97
N SER A 713 79.91 -18.82 -58.60
CA SER A 713 80.13 -19.33 -59.96
C SER A 713 80.07 -18.21 -61.00
N PHE A 714 79.16 -17.24 -60.85
CA PHE A 714 79.09 -16.05 -61.69
C PHE A 714 80.31 -15.13 -61.50
N LYS A 715 80.79 -14.91 -60.27
CA LYS A 715 82.03 -14.16 -60.02
C LYS A 715 83.25 -14.82 -60.68
N ALA A 716 83.33 -16.15 -60.64
CA ALA A 716 84.39 -16.91 -61.31
C ALA A 716 84.34 -16.75 -62.84
N LEU A 717 83.15 -16.66 -63.44
CA LEU A 717 82.98 -16.35 -64.86
C LEU A 717 83.54 -14.97 -65.23
N VAL A 718 83.26 -13.95 -64.40
CA VAL A 718 83.78 -12.58 -64.60
C VAL A 718 85.31 -12.53 -64.50
N ALA A 719 85.91 -13.27 -63.57
CA ALA A 719 87.36 -13.35 -63.44
C ALA A 719 88.03 -14.02 -64.66
N LEU A 720 87.42 -15.09 -65.20
CA LEU A 720 87.86 -15.76 -66.43
C LEU A 720 87.82 -14.83 -67.65
N LEU A 721 86.81 -13.97 -67.76
CA LEU A 721 86.73 -12.96 -68.84
C LEU A 721 87.89 -11.97 -68.79
N SER A 722 88.21 -11.43 -67.60
CA SER A 722 89.28 -10.45 -67.41
C SER A 722 90.67 -11.01 -67.74
N GLU A 723 90.88 -12.31 -67.54
CA GLU A 723 92.13 -12.99 -67.89
C GLU A 723 92.32 -13.11 -69.41
N VAL A 724 91.24 -13.38 -70.16
CA VAL A 724 91.24 -13.45 -71.63
C VAL A 724 91.43 -12.06 -72.26
N GLU A 725 90.86 -10.99 -71.70
CA GLU A 725 91.05 -9.61 -72.17
C GLU A 725 92.52 -9.12 -72.05
N LYS A 726 93.26 -9.56 -71.03
CA LYS A 726 94.69 -9.24 -70.85
C LYS A 726 95.57 -9.87 -71.92
N LEU A 727 95.25 -11.09 -72.35
CA LEU A 727 95.97 -11.79 -73.42
C LEU A 727 95.85 -11.06 -74.76
N LEU A 728 94.66 -10.53 -75.10
CA LEU A 728 94.42 -9.75 -76.31
C LEU A 728 95.15 -8.40 -76.30
N SER A 729 95.24 -7.73 -75.15
CA SER A 729 95.87 -6.40 -75.03
C SER A 729 97.39 -6.42 -75.24
N ASN A 730 98.10 -7.44 -74.72
CA ASN A 730 99.55 -7.55 -74.84
C ASN A 730 100.05 -7.79 -76.29
N PHE A 731 99.20 -8.33 -77.18
CA PHE A 731 99.55 -8.55 -78.59
C PHE A 731 99.42 -7.28 -79.44
N GLY A 732 98.48 -6.37 -79.11
CA GLY A 732 98.26 -5.11 -79.82
C GLY A 732 99.30 -4.02 -79.57
N GLU A 733 99.95 -4.00 -78.40
CA GLU A 733 100.92 -2.95 -78.01
C GLU A 733 102.29 -3.06 -78.73
N CYS A 734 102.67 -4.23 -79.24
CA CYS A 734 103.94 -4.45 -79.95
C CYS A 734 103.93 -3.96 -81.41
N VAL A 735 102.75 -3.83 -82.03
CA VAL A 735 102.58 -3.44 -83.44
C VAL A 735 102.42 -1.93 -83.62
N GLN A 736 101.85 -1.20 -82.64
CA GLN A 736 101.64 0.26 -82.73
C GLN A 736 102.87 1.14 -82.38
N TYR A 737 103.85 0.64 -81.61
CA TYR A 737 104.99 1.46 -81.15
C TYR A 737 106.05 1.74 -82.24
N LYS A 738 106.08 0.93 -83.31
CA LYS A 738 106.99 1.08 -84.48
C LYS A 738 106.59 2.25 -85.41
N GLU A 739 105.31 2.63 -85.42
CA GLU A 739 104.73 3.68 -86.28
C GLU A 739 104.76 5.08 -85.61
N ILE A 740 104.74 5.13 -84.26
CA ILE A 740 104.56 6.37 -83.46
C ILE A 740 105.88 7.13 -83.21
N VAL A 741 107.02 6.43 -83.09
CA VAL A 741 108.33 7.07 -82.83
C VAL A 741 108.91 7.75 -84.09
N LYS A 742 108.59 7.24 -85.28
CA LYS A 742 109.02 7.83 -86.56
C LYS A 742 108.23 9.10 -86.91
N SER A 743 106.94 9.14 -86.59
CA SER A 743 106.05 10.30 -86.86
C SER A 743 106.17 11.44 -85.83
N SER A 744 106.58 11.15 -84.59
CA SER A 744 106.69 12.16 -83.51
C SER A 744 108.00 12.99 -83.54
N LEU A 745 108.96 12.65 -84.40
CA LEU A 745 110.28 13.30 -84.51
C LEU A 745 110.45 14.16 -85.76
N GLU A 746 109.63 13.98 -86.79
CA GLU A 746 109.57 14.88 -87.95
C GLU A 746 108.97 16.27 -87.61
N GLY A 747 108.25 16.39 -86.49
CA GLY A 747 107.67 17.67 -86.02
C GLY A 747 108.58 18.56 -85.16
N LEU A 748 109.79 18.13 -84.78
CA LEU A 748 110.68 18.86 -83.86
C LEU A 748 112.09 19.16 -84.43
N ILE A 749 112.37 18.77 -85.69
CA ILE A 749 113.69 18.93 -86.35
C ILE A 749 113.60 19.94 -87.53
N SER A 750 112.62 20.85 -87.48
CA SER A 750 112.51 21.97 -88.44
C SER A 750 113.35 23.17 -88.00
N GLY A 751 114.63 23.19 -88.40
CA GLY A 751 115.41 24.39 -88.73
C GLY A 751 115.81 25.38 -87.62
N PRO A 752 117.12 25.70 -87.43
CA PRO A 752 117.63 26.82 -86.62
C PRO A 752 117.02 28.22 -86.92
N GLN A 753 116.19 28.33 -87.95
CA GLN A 753 115.51 29.53 -88.43
C GLN A 753 114.34 29.95 -87.51
N GLU A 754 113.53 29.00 -86.99
CA GLU A 754 112.37 29.30 -86.13
C GLU A 754 112.79 29.89 -84.76
N SER A 755 113.96 29.50 -84.25
CA SER A 755 114.51 30.06 -83.00
C SER A 755 114.92 31.53 -83.17
N LYS A 756 115.41 31.94 -84.36
CA LYS A 756 115.74 33.33 -84.67
C LYS A 756 114.50 34.23 -84.75
N GLU A 757 113.45 33.78 -85.43
CA GLU A 757 112.21 34.54 -85.60
C GLU A 757 111.44 34.74 -84.28
N GLU A 758 111.42 33.74 -83.40
CA GLU A 758 110.81 33.88 -82.06
C GLU A 758 111.50 34.96 -81.21
N ALA A 759 112.83 35.10 -81.31
CA ALA A 759 113.57 36.12 -80.55
C ALA A 759 113.35 37.54 -81.07
N GLU A 760 113.21 37.71 -82.39
CA GLU A 760 112.89 39.00 -82.99
C GLU A 760 111.47 39.45 -82.62
N MET A 761 110.50 38.52 -82.59
CA MET A 761 109.15 38.84 -82.09
C MET A 761 109.14 39.29 -80.62
N ILE A 762 109.93 38.65 -79.74
CA ILE A 762 109.97 39.03 -78.32
C ILE A 762 110.47 40.48 -78.15
N LEU A 763 111.48 40.89 -78.92
CA LEU A 763 112.08 42.22 -78.83
C LEU A 763 111.26 43.33 -79.52
N ASP A 764 110.31 43.00 -80.41
CA ASP A 764 109.41 43.95 -81.10
C ASP A 764 107.93 43.88 -80.62
N SER A 765 107.70 43.23 -79.47
CA SER A 765 106.39 43.07 -78.80
C SER A 765 105.79 44.39 -78.31
N LYS A 766 104.48 44.54 -78.11
CA LYS A 766 103.85 45.87 -77.96
C LYS A 766 104.21 46.59 -76.66
N ASN A 767 104.58 45.86 -75.60
CA ASN A 767 104.97 46.40 -74.30
C ASN A 767 105.83 45.39 -73.52
N LEU A 768 106.46 45.85 -72.43
CA LEU A 768 107.36 45.03 -71.61
C LEU A 768 106.70 43.76 -71.05
N LEU A 769 105.42 43.83 -70.68
CA LEU A 769 104.68 42.70 -70.10
C LEU A 769 104.47 41.57 -71.12
N GLU A 770 104.09 41.92 -72.36
CA GLU A 770 103.93 40.97 -73.46
C GLU A 770 105.29 40.32 -73.83
N ALA A 771 106.37 41.11 -73.80
CA ALA A 771 107.73 40.62 -74.03
C ALA A 771 108.17 39.57 -72.97
N GLN A 772 107.88 39.83 -71.70
CA GLN A 772 108.17 38.93 -70.58
C GLN A 772 107.36 37.62 -70.66
N GLN A 773 106.09 37.69 -71.10
CA GLN A 773 105.24 36.51 -71.30
C GLN A 773 105.72 35.62 -72.46
N LEU A 774 106.12 36.22 -73.59
CA LEU A 774 106.65 35.47 -74.73
C LEU A 774 108.01 34.82 -74.43
N LEU A 775 108.85 35.46 -73.61
CA LEU A 775 110.08 34.84 -73.09
C LEU A 775 109.79 33.60 -72.23
N LEU A 776 108.76 33.65 -71.37
CA LEU A 776 108.36 32.49 -70.54
C LEU A 776 107.94 31.30 -71.41
N HIS A 777 107.23 31.56 -72.52
CA HIS A 777 106.85 30.54 -73.48
C HIS A 777 108.07 29.95 -74.23
N HIS A 778 109.04 30.79 -74.62
CA HIS A 778 110.31 30.32 -75.19
C HIS A 778 111.08 29.43 -74.20
N GLN A 779 111.12 29.79 -72.92
CA GLN A 779 111.70 28.98 -71.84
C GLN A 779 111.02 27.62 -71.66
N GLN A 780 109.69 27.57 -71.76
CA GLN A 780 108.94 26.31 -71.68
C GLN A 780 109.28 25.36 -72.85
N LYS A 781 109.43 25.88 -74.07
CA LYS A 781 109.84 25.07 -75.24
C LYS A 781 111.25 24.50 -75.10
N THR A 782 112.20 25.27 -74.58
CA THR A 782 113.57 24.77 -74.28
C THR A 782 113.54 23.64 -73.24
N LYS A 783 112.72 23.78 -72.17
CA LYS A 783 112.54 22.72 -71.16
C LYS A 783 111.92 21.45 -71.74
N MET A 784 110.98 21.55 -72.68
CA MET A 784 110.36 20.40 -73.33
C MET A 784 111.35 19.61 -74.20
N ILE A 785 112.26 20.28 -74.92
CA ILE A 785 113.34 19.63 -75.68
C ILE A 785 114.31 18.90 -74.73
N SER A 786 114.66 19.52 -73.60
CA SER A 786 115.50 18.88 -72.56
C SER A 786 114.84 17.66 -71.91
N ALA A 787 113.50 17.66 -71.77
CA ALA A 787 112.74 16.54 -71.23
C ALA A 787 112.68 15.37 -72.21
N LYS A 788 112.38 15.63 -73.50
CA LYS A 788 112.36 14.59 -74.53
C LYS A 788 113.74 13.93 -74.77
N LYS A 789 114.83 14.67 -74.58
CA LYS A 789 116.20 14.11 -74.57
C LYS A 789 116.42 13.17 -73.38
N ARG A 790 115.99 13.56 -72.18
CA ARG A 790 116.08 12.71 -70.97
C ARG A 790 115.25 11.43 -71.09
N ASP A 791 114.06 11.51 -71.68
CA ASP A 791 113.23 10.34 -71.93
C ASP A 791 113.89 9.38 -72.95
N LEU A 792 114.53 9.91 -74.01
CA LEU A 792 115.27 9.10 -74.98
C LEU A 792 116.52 8.45 -74.36
N GLN A 793 117.22 9.15 -73.47
CA GLN A 793 118.37 8.61 -72.71
C GLN A 793 117.95 7.53 -71.69
N GLN A 794 116.86 7.74 -70.95
CA GLN A 794 116.32 6.74 -70.00
C GLN A 794 115.83 5.47 -70.71
N GLN A 795 115.27 5.58 -71.92
CA GLN A 795 114.86 4.41 -72.70
C GLN A 795 116.02 3.70 -73.41
N MET A 796 117.11 4.41 -73.76
CA MET A 796 118.36 3.77 -74.20
C MET A 796 119.03 2.96 -73.08
N GLU A 797 118.97 3.43 -71.83
CA GLU A 797 119.48 2.71 -70.65
C GLU A 797 118.60 1.50 -70.29
N GLN A 798 117.27 1.59 -70.43
CA GLN A 798 116.36 0.46 -70.26
C GLN A 798 116.48 -0.60 -71.37
N ALA A 799 116.77 -0.20 -72.62
CA ALA A 799 117.02 -1.12 -73.73
C ALA A 799 118.40 -1.80 -73.69
N GLN A 800 119.34 -1.35 -72.85
CA GLN A 800 120.64 -2.00 -72.62
C GLN A 800 120.63 -3.03 -71.47
N GLN A 801 119.61 -3.04 -70.61
CA GLN A 801 119.46 -4.00 -69.50
C GLN A 801 118.64 -5.26 -69.85
N GLY A 802 117.93 -5.28 -70.99
CA GLY A 802 117.29 -6.46 -71.56
C GLY A 802 118.12 -7.00 -72.73
N GLY A 803 119.04 -7.93 -72.47
CA GLY A 803 120.01 -8.43 -73.44
C GLY A 803 119.39 -9.06 -74.71
N GLN A 804 119.16 -8.24 -75.73
CA GLN A 804 119.16 -8.58 -77.15
C GLN A 804 119.31 -7.30 -77.98
N ALA A 805 120.42 -7.20 -78.72
CA ALA A 805 120.69 -6.08 -79.62
C ALA A 805 119.72 -6.14 -80.82
N GLY A 806 118.66 -5.34 -80.77
CA GLY A 806 117.69 -5.19 -81.86
C GLY A 806 118.16 -4.16 -82.91
N PRO A 807 117.67 -4.22 -84.18
CA PRO A 807 118.18 -3.43 -85.31
C PRO A 807 117.93 -1.89 -85.25
N GLY A 808 117.53 -1.33 -84.11
CA GLY A 808 117.14 0.07 -83.93
C GLY A 808 118.06 0.93 -83.05
N GLN A 809 119.15 0.36 -82.51
CA GLN A 809 119.97 1.03 -81.48
C GLN A 809 120.92 2.11 -82.03
N GLU A 810 121.37 1.99 -83.28
CA GLU A 810 122.30 2.94 -83.92
C GLU A 810 121.61 4.24 -84.37
N GLU A 811 120.34 4.16 -84.78
CA GLU A 811 119.54 5.32 -85.20
C GLU A 811 119.05 6.15 -84.01
N LEU A 812 118.83 5.53 -82.84
CA LEU A 812 118.56 6.23 -81.58
C LEU A 812 119.75 7.10 -81.13
N ARG A 813 120.99 6.62 -81.33
CA ARG A 813 122.22 7.34 -80.96
C ARG A 813 122.47 8.60 -81.82
N LYS A 814 122.12 8.56 -83.12
CA LYS A 814 122.18 9.75 -84.00
C LYS A 814 121.15 10.82 -83.60
N LEU A 815 119.95 10.41 -83.20
CA LEU A 815 118.89 11.33 -82.78
C LEU A 815 119.24 12.11 -81.50
N GLU A 816 119.84 11.44 -80.52
CA GLU A 816 120.32 12.05 -79.27
C GLU A 816 121.34 13.18 -79.53
N SER A 817 122.28 12.95 -80.45
CA SER A 817 123.30 13.93 -80.81
C SER A 817 122.72 15.20 -81.45
N THR A 818 121.64 15.06 -82.22
CA THR A 818 120.97 16.15 -82.93
C THR A 818 120.13 17.02 -81.98
N LEU A 819 119.46 16.40 -81.01
CA LEU A 819 118.74 17.10 -79.93
C LEU A 819 119.68 17.92 -79.03
N THR A 820 120.90 17.42 -78.78
CA THR A 820 121.90 18.12 -77.96
C THR A 820 122.43 19.41 -78.61
N GLY A 821 122.62 19.43 -79.93
CA GLY A 821 123.01 20.66 -80.64
C GLY A 821 121.92 21.75 -80.63
N LEU A 822 120.65 21.34 -80.70
CA LEU A 822 119.50 22.23 -80.74
C LEU A 822 119.24 22.91 -79.38
N GLU A 823 119.36 22.15 -78.29
CA GLU A 823 119.28 22.61 -76.89
C GLU A 823 120.28 23.75 -76.61
N GLN A 824 121.57 23.54 -76.93
CA GLN A 824 122.62 24.54 -76.68
C GLN A 824 122.44 25.84 -77.47
N SER A 825 121.84 25.77 -78.67
CA SER A 825 121.59 26.96 -79.50
C SER A 825 120.48 27.85 -78.94
N ARG A 826 119.37 27.26 -78.48
CA ARG A 826 118.22 27.96 -77.89
C ARG A 826 118.60 28.60 -76.55
N GLU A 827 119.35 27.92 -75.70
CA GLU A 827 119.81 28.49 -74.42
C GLU A 827 120.66 29.75 -74.58
N ARG A 828 121.55 29.81 -75.59
CA ARG A 828 122.35 31.01 -75.87
C ARG A 828 121.48 32.19 -76.29
N GLN A 829 120.40 31.93 -77.02
CA GLN A 829 119.50 32.95 -77.51
C GLN A 829 118.59 33.49 -76.40
N GLU A 830 118.07 32.62 -75.53
CA GLU A 830 117.30 33.00 -74.35
C GLU A 830 118.07 33.98 -73.45
N ARG A 831 119.35 33.71 -73.16
CA ARG A 831 120.19 34.59 -72.32
C ARG A 831 120.33 36.00 -72.92
N ARG A 832 120.40 36.14 -74.24
CA ARG A 832 120.50 37.44 -74.91
C ARG A 832 119.21 38.26 -74.75
N ILE A 833 118.06 37.61 -74.93
CA ILE A 833 116.75 38.27 -74.81
C ILE A 833 116.52 38.79 -73.38
N GLN A 834 116.87 37.99 -72.36
CA GLN A 834 116.76 38.39 -70.95
C GLN A 834 117.54 39.68 -70.62
N VAL A 835 118.76 39.82 -71.15
CA VAL A 835 119.59 41.02 -70.91
C VAL A 835 118.95 42.27 -71.52
N SER A 836 118.37 42.16 -72.72
CA SER A 836 117.69 43.28 -73.37
C SER A 836 116.42 43.71 -72.64
N LEU A 837 115.60 42.77 -72.16
CA LEU A 837 114.37 43.09 -71.43
C LEU A 837 114.62 43.78 -70.08
N ARG A 838 115.66 43.38 -69.33
CA ARG A 838 116.03 44.08 -68.08
C ARG A 838 116.41 45.55 -68.29
N LYS A 839 117.02 45.87 -69.43
CA LYS A 839 117.34 47.28 -69.77
C LYS A 839 116.07 48.07 -70.08
N TRP A 840 115.10 47.47 -70.78
CA TRP A 840 113.80 48.10 -71.04
C TRP A 840 113.01 48.32 -69.74
N GLU A 841 113.01 47.37 -68.82
CA GLU A 841 112.38 47.51 -67.50
C GLU A 841 112.93 48.72 -66.73
N ARG A 842 114.25 48.89 -66.70
CA ARG A 842 114.89 50.06 -66.06
C ARG A 842 114.44 51.39 -66.68
N PHE A 843 114.33 51.44 -68.00
CA PHE A 843 113.86 52.63 -68.71
C PHE A 843 112.43 53.00 -68.32
N GLU A 844 111.52 52.02 -68.24
CA GLU A 844 110.13 52.27 -67.82
C GLU A 844 110.05 52.80 -66.38
N THR A 845 110.86 52.28 -65.46
CA THR A 845 110.92 52.77 -64.07
C THR A 845 111.44 54.21 -63.98
N ASN A 846 112.49 54.55 -64.74
CA ASN A 846 113.02 55.91 -64.79
C ASN A 846 111.98 56.88 -65.37
N LYS A 847 111.27 56.47 -66.43
CA LYS A 847 110.19 57.25 -67.07
C LYS A 847 109.07 57.56 -66.10
N GLU A 848 108.63 56.55 -65.34
CA GLU A 848 107.55 56.72 -64.36
C GLU A 848 107.92 57.72 -63.25
N THR A 849 109.19 57.75 -62.84
CA THR A 849 109.67 58.69 -61.81
C THR A 849 109.55 60.15 -62.26
N VAL A 850 109.93 60.46 -63.50
CA VAL A 850 109.83 61.81 -64.08
C VAL A 850 108.37 62.22 -64.29
N VAL A 851 107.52 61.32 -64.81
CA VAL A 851 106.08 61.59 -65.02
C VAL A 851 105.36 61.81 -63.68
N ARG A 852 105.70 61.05 -62.64
CA ARG A 852 105.12 61.23 -61.30
C ARG A 852 105.44 62.60 -60.72
N TYR A 853 106.66 63.10 -60.94
CA TYR A 853 107.03 64.46 -60.52
C TYR A 853 106.19 65.51 -61.25
N LEU A 854 106.12 65.45 -62.58
CA LEU A 854 105.30 66.37 -63.40
C LEU A 854 103.83 66.44 -62.94
N PHE A 855 103.25 65.31 -62.53
CA PHE A 855 101.87 65.26 -62.05
C PHE A 855 101.70 65.87 -60.65
N GLN A 856 102.68 65.71 -59.76
CA GLN A 856 102.65 66.29 -58.41
C GLN A 856 102.87 67.81 -58.46
N THR A 857 103.78 68.30 -59.32
CA THR A 857 104.10 69.72 -59.44
C THR A 857 103.02 70.51 -60.19
N GLY A 858 102.37 69.92 -61.19
CA GLY A 858 101.25 70.56 -61.90
C GLY A 858 100.05 70.94 -61.02
N SER A 859 99.91 70.36 -59.82
CA SER A 859 98.85 70.68 -58.84
C SER A 859 99.23 71.77 -57.82
N SER A 860 100.53 72.08 -57.69
CA SER A 860 101.04 73.01 -56.66
C SER A 860 101.25 74.44 -57.17
N HIS A 861 101.09 74.67 -58.48
CA HIS A 861 101.35 75.94 -59.17
C HIS A 861 100.19 76.97 -59.07
N GLU A 862 99.09 76.66 -58.37
CA GLU A 862 97.92 77.55 -58.23
C GLU A 862 97.81 78.27 -56.87
N ARG A 863 98.84 78.25 -56.02
CA ARG A 863 98.77 78.93 -54.72
C ARG A 863 99.00 80.45 -54.84
N PHE A 864 97.94 81.22 -54.61
CA PHE A 864 97.99 82.68 -54.49
C PHE A 864 98.89 83.14 -53.34
N LEU A 865 99.96 83.85 -53.70
CA LEU A 865 100.92 84.44 -52.78
C LEU A 865 100.31 85.68 -52.11
N SER A 866 100.32 85.74 -50.78
CA SER A 866 100.03 86.97 -50.03
C SER A 866 101.09 87.16 -48.96
N PHE A 867 101.92 88.18 -49.16
CA PHE A 867 103.06 88.48 -48.29
C PHE A 867 102.66 89.55 -47.26
N SER A 868 102.91 89.28 -45.99
CA SER A 868 102.64 90.19 -44.86
C SER A 868 103.91 90.69 -44.17
N SER A 869 105.10 90.22 -44.58
CA SER A 869 106.41 90.71 -44.13
C SER A 869 107.53 90.37 -45.11
N LEU A 870 108.67 91.06 -45.00
CA LEU A 870 109.89 90.80 -45.78
C LEU A 870 110.42 89.36 -45.56
N GLU A 871 110.23 88.82 -44.35
CA GLU A 871 110.68 87.49 -43.97
C GLU A 871 109.83 86.41 -44.66
N SER A 872 108.52 86.64 -44.80
CA SER A 872 107.61 85.79 -45.57
C SER A 872 107.95 85.76 -47.06
N LEU A 873 108.35 86.90 -47.65
CA LEU A 873 108.86 86.95 -49.02
C LEU A 873 110.15 86.14 -49.17
N SER A 874 111.07 86.25 -48.20
CA SER A 874 112.35 85.54 -48.25
C SER A 874 112.20 84.01 -48.14
N SER A 875 111.25 83.53 -47.33
CA SER A 875 110.99 82.10 -47.18
C SER A 875 110.34 81.49 -48.42
N GLU A 876 109.43 82.21 -49.06
CA GLU A 876 108.82 81.78 -50.32
C GLU A 876 109.86 81.78 -51.45
N LEU A 877 110.71 82.82 -51.55
CA LEU A 877 111.81 82.83 -52.51
C LEU A 877 112.72 81.60 -52.34
N GLU A 878 113.03 81.22 -51.10
CA GLU A 878 113.89 80.06 -50.83
C GLU A 878 113.19 78.72 -51.13
N GLN A 879 111.87 78.62 -50.91
CA GLN A 879 111.10 77.46 -51.38
C GLN A 879 111.03 77.38 -52.90
N THR A 880 110.82 78.49 -53.60
CA THR A 880 110.84 78.51 -55.08
C THR A 880 112.24 78.19 -55.62
N LYS A 881 113.33 78.60 -54.94
CA LYS A 881 114.70 78.14 -55.28
C LYS A 881 114.85 76.64 -55.14
N GLU A 882 114.39 76.07 -54.02
CA GLU A 882 114.50 74.63 -53.79
C GLU A 882 113.63 73.84 -54.78
N PHE A 883 112.47 74.39 -55.15
CA PHE A 883 111.59 73.83 -56.17
C PHE A 883 112.25 73.85 -57.55
N SER A 884 112.78 74.99 -57.99
CA SER A 884 113.55 75.14 -59.23
C SER A 884 114.72 74.16 -59.29
N LYS A 885 115.53 74.05 -58.22
CA LYS A 885 116.66 73.12 -58.15
C LYS A 885 116.23 71.66 -58.26
N ARG A 886 115.06 71.29 -57.71
CA ARG A 886 114.49 69.95 -57.88
C ARG A 886 113.97 69.74 -59.29
N THR A 887 113.36 70.75 -59.91
CA THR A 887 112.91 70.69 -61.31
C THR A 887 114.11 70.48 -62.24
N GLU A 888 115.23 71.18 -62.03
CA GLU A 888 116.47 71.02 -62.81
C GLU A 888 117.05 69.59 -62.70
N SER A 889 117.01 68.98 -61.51
CA SER A 889 117.40 67.58 -61.32
C SER A 889 116.46 66.60 -62.04
N ILE A 890 115.18 66.94 -62.19
CA ILE A 890 114.20 66.11 -62.92
C ILE A 890 114.33 66.34 -64.42
N ALA A 891 114.67 67.54 -64.87
CA ALA A 891 114.95 67.83 -66.27
C ALA A 891 116.19 67.11 -66.77
N THR A 892 117.27 67.07 -65.98
CA THR A 892 118.44 66.24 -66.29
C THR A 892 118.08 64.75 -66.34
N GLN A 893 117.18 64.25 -65.48
CA GLN A 893 116.65 62.89 -65.60
C GLN A 893 115.80 62.69 -66.87
N ALA A 894 114.96 63.66 -67.23
CA ALA A 894 114.16 63.63 -68.45
C ALA A 894 115.04 63.65 -69.71
N GLU A 895 116.16 64.36 -69.67
CA GLU A 895 117.13 64.40 -70.76
C GLU A 895 117.91 63.08 -70.88
N ASN A 896 118.25 62.45 -69.74
CA ASN A 896 118.83 61.11 -69.71
C ASN A 896 117.86 60.04 -70.24
N LEU A 897 116.55 60.16 -70.01
CA LEU A 897 115.55 59.27 -70.61
C LEU A 897 115.60 59.29 -72.14
N VAL A 898 115.78 60.47 -72.76
CA VAL A 898 115.90 60.53 -74.23
C VAL A 898 117.13 59.79 -74.73
N LYS A 899 118.25 59.86 -73.99
CA LYS A 899 119.48 59.11 -74.30
C LYS A 899 119.28 57.60 -74.11
N GLU A 900 118.72 57.17 -72.98
CA GLU A 900 118.44 55.76 -72.70
C GLU A 900 117.50 55.15 -73.76
N ALA A 901 116.43 55.85 -74.15
CA ALA A 901 115.51 55.39 -75.20
C ALA A 901 116.20 55.14 -76.56
N ALA A 902 117.28 55.88 -76.87
CA ALA A 902 118.02 55.71 -78.12
C ALA A 902 119.00 54.52 -78.09
N GLU A 903 119.52 54.17 -76.93
CA GLU A 903 120.52 53.11 -76.75
C GLU A 903 119.91 51.72 -76.51
N LEU A 904 118.60 51.62 -76.27
CA LEU A 904 117.93 50.34 -76.03
C LEU A 904 117.95 49.41 -77.28
N PRO A 905 118.40 48.14 -77.13
CA PRO A 905 118.44 47.14 -78.20
C PRO A 905 117.07 46.47 -78.37
N LEU A 906 116.05 47.26 -78.69
CA LEU A 906 114.67 46.82 -78.93
C LEU A 906 114.33 46.81 -80.42
N GLY A 907 113.23 46.15 -80.77
CA GLY A 907 112.69 46.14 -82.13
C GLY A 907 112.32 47.54 -82.63
N PRO A 908 112.30 47.74 -83.96
CA PRO A 908 112.15 49.05 -84.58
C PRO A 908 110.84 49.76 -84.20
N ARG A 909 109.78 49.02 -83.85
CA ARG A 909 108.51 49.60 -83.44
C ARG A 909 108.60 50.25 -82.06
N ASN A 910 109.08 49.51 -81.06
CA ASN A 910 109.19 50.01 -79.68
C ASN A 910 110.22 51.11 -79.55
N LYS A 911 111.36 50.99 -80.24
CA LYS A 911 112.41 52.01 -80.21
C LYS A 911 111.88 53.39 -80.63
N ARG A 912 111.06 53.47 -81.68
CA ARG A 912 110.42 54.74 -82.11
C ARG A 912 109.39 55.26 -81.13
N VAL A 913 108.62 54.38 -80.48
CA VAL A 913 107.58 54.77 -79.51
C VAL A 913 108.21 55.33 -78.24
N LEU A 914 109.20 54.64 -77.66
CA LEU A 914 109.87 55.06 -76.44
C LEU A 914 110.67 56.35 -76.64
N GLN A 915 111.33 56.53 -77.80
CA GLN A 915 111.99 57.78 -78.15
C GLN A 915 111.00 58.96 -78.24
N ARG A 916 109.81 58.76 -78.81
CA ARG A 916 108.76 59.79 -78.85
C ARG A 916 108.24 60.13 -77.46
N GLN A 917 107.99 59.12 -76.62
CA GLN A 917 107.53 59.33 -75.24
C GLN A 917 108.58 60.07 -74.40
N ALA A 918 109.84 59.65 -74.44
CA ALA A 918 110.93 60.31 -73.72
C ALA A 918 111.09 61.78 -74.18
N LYS A 919 110.98 62.04 -75.49
CA LYS A 919 111.05 63.40 -76.02
C LYS A 919 109.87 64.26 -75.58
N SER A 920 108.65 63.72 -75.61
CA SER A 920 107.45 64.41 -75.12
C SER A 920 107.51 64.72 -73.62
N ILE A 921 108.03 63.78 -72.81
CA ILE A 921 108.20 64.00 -71.37
C ILE A 921 109.26 65.08 -71.12
N LYS A 922 110.39 65.03 -71.86
CA LYS A 922 111.40 66.09 -71.81
C LYS A 922 110.77 67.44 -72.13
N GLU A 923 110.03 67.55 -73.24
CA GLU A 923 109.34 68.78 -73.65
C GLU A 923 108.43 69.32 -72.52
N GLN A 924 107.63 68.47 -71.87
CA GLN A 924 106.78 68.86 -70.73
C GLN A 924 107.57 69.32 -69.50
N VAL A 925 108.72 68.70 -69.19
CA VAL A 925 109.58 69.17 -68.11
C VAL A 925 110.19 70.52 -68.46
N THR A 926 110.68 70.72 -69.69
CA THR A 926 111.16 72.03 -70.14
C THR A 926 110.06 73.09 -70.09
N THR A 927 108.81 72.79 -70.43
CA THR A 927 107.72 73.77 -70.27
C THR A 927 107.50 74.16 -68.81
N LEU A 928 107.64 73.20 -67.88
CA LEU A 928 107.55 73.45 -66.44
C LEU A 928 108.76 74.24 -65.91
N GLU A 929 109.95 73.99 -66.44
CA GLU A 929 111.14 74.82 -66.20
C GLU A 929 110.95 76.24 -66.74
N ASP A 930 110.49 76.40 -67.99
CA ASP A 930 110.27 77.70 -68.62
C ASP A 930 109.22 78.53 -67.87
N THR A 931 108.13 77.92 -67.38
CA THR A 931 107.11 78.62 -66.56
C THR A 931 107.66 79.04 -65.19
N LEU A 932 108.49 78.19 -64.56
CA LEU A 932 109.16 78.55 -63.32
C LEU A 932 110.22 79.63 -63.52
N GLU A 933 110.92 79.64 -64.67
CA GLU A 933 111.84 80.71 -65.05
C GLU A 933 111.11 82.04 -65.34
N GLU A 934 109.93 82.02 -65.98
CA GLU A 934 109.10 83.22 -66.18
C GLU A 934 108.60 83.81 -64.84
N GLU A 935 108.17 82.98 -63.88
CA GLU A 935 107.84 83.44 -62.52
C GLU A 935 109.08 83.97 -61.77
N TYR A 936 110.25 83.35 -61.98
CA TYR A 936 111.52 83.83 -61.42
C TYR A 936 111.95 85.19 -61.99
N VAL A 937 111.71 85.44 -63.28
CA VAL A 937 112.07 86.70 -63.96
C VAL A 937 111.09 87.82 -63.61
N LEU A 938 109.79 87.53 -63.42
CA LEU A 938 108.79 88.50 -62.92
C LEU A 938 109.05 88.93 -61.48
N HIS A 939 109.68 88.09 -60.67
CA HIS A 939 110.12 88.42 -59.30
C HIS A 939 111.48 89.15 -59.22
N HIS A 940 112.18 89.31 -60.35
CA HIS A 940 113.48 90.01 -60.42
C HIS A 940 113.45 91.38 -61.11
N PHE A 941 112.27 91.90 -61.45
CA PHE A 941 112.08 93.32 -61.83
C PHE A 941 111.68 94.20 -60.65
#